data_AF-A0A8H5DET9-F1
#
_entry.id   AF-A0A8H5DET9-F1
#
_cell.length_a   1.000
_cell.length_b   1.000
_cell.length_c   1.000
_cell.angle_alpha   90.00
_cell.angle_beta   90.00
_cell.angle_gamma   90.00
#
_symmetry.space_group_name_H-M   'P 1'
#
loop_
_entity.id
_entity.type
_entity.pdbx_description
1 polymer ?
#
loop_
_entity_poly.entity_id
_entity_poly.type
_entity_poly.pdbx_seq_one_letter_code
_entity_poly.pdbx_strand_id
1 'polypeptide(L)'
;MPQYLDDDYDNVEPPRQTSSLPYRDAGGPANTWRHRDHGDSPFDEAPRHDRTRHDAHENIEYGHPAKRTYLNPDSPVKVLLVGPSQNGKTTFINRLIKIAANKVEMGKEGNKTKSCTAKVTEYYVEVPTSDYMLVDKETSLDFEVPDLAMDEEKILSGNRWKKMTSVKYNIRLQDPNAPYLKLHLIDTPGLDDSKGRDFENMEDVLSTLNRHAQSKEPWMRQLNAIVLVYNANNAFSSSFQDIIKYYHQCMPNLFGTMAVVNTHFDLVNLSQKRQHLIRDGFLNKTDNARRRILKGRAEDFKKLHGQGLDPTHFFIDNRPPERSAYAELLSRNTISDIIMYLHASTDSPMPITQMRIVKSQEMQTIDAKLQRGLEVAISSWSETLAEIRASDATNAVELLRSEIQQNKEFLSNAIARCSADLSRWDNDTRWELTPHMTSHSPSGAKLFFKGSIFRQKITGTINVTEDEHDEFWVTTHDGPTGSWLDYHWETSPRKWIGNYEGKPGKSPSLLAKSWTTNRVKYKNDIAKARRELRAFEATLAEKEKTWEQKFSKIPATSKTDTDRKLEELVSWIETSKHLAEILSQKSPPIDTGFNAAARRRYGKLPSQIGTEDLYEFVRAAALDFELVKPLKRVGLEDYDL
;
A
#
# COMPACT_ATOMS: atom_id res chain seq x y z
N MET A 1 32.62 -23.42 21.41
CA MET A 1 32.91 -22.40 22.44
C MET A 1 34.28 -21.80 22.17
N PRO A 2 34.32 -20.51 21.81
CA PRO A 2 35.39 -19.61 22.27
C PRO A 2 34.76 -18.30 22.82
N GLN A 3 35.02 -17.97 24.09
CA GLN A 3 35.99 -16.98 24.57
C GLN A 3 35.65 -15.53 24.20
N TYR A 4 35.08 -14.83 25.19
CA TYR A 4 34.82 -13.40 25.25
C TYR A 4 36.14 -12.63 25.41
N LEU A 5 36.26 -11.53 24.67
CA LEU A 5 37.16 -10.42 24.97
C LEU A 5 36.27 -9.19 25.24
N ASP A 6 36.38 -8.69 26.46
CA ASP A 6 35.98 -7.36 26.88
C ASP A 6 36.90 -6.34 26.19
N ASP A 7 36.33 -5.26 25.67
CA ASP A 7 37.07 -4.03 25.40
C ASP A 7 36.21 -2.82 25.79
N ASP A 8 36.86 -1.96 26.57
CA ASP A 8 36.41 -0.73 27.21
C ASP A 8 35.84 0.30 26.22
N TYR A 9 34.73 0.93 26.59
CA TYR A 9 34.28 2.18 25.98
C TYR A 9 34.47 3.35 26.94
N ASP A 10 35.42 4.21 26.54
CA ASP A 10 35.73 5.50 27.15
C ASP A 10 34.57 6.50 27.08
N ASN A 11 34.49 7.29 28.14
CA ASN A 11 33.63 8.45 28.34
C ASN A 11 33.77 9.49 27.22
N VAL A 12 32.65 9.86 26.59
CA VAL A 12 32.53 11.09 25.80
C VAL A 12 31.52 12.01 26.48
N GLU A 13 32.01 13.16 26.95
CA GLU A 13 31.23 14.25 27.53
C GLU A 13 30.22 14.84 26.52
N PRO A 14 29.05 15.32 26.96
CA PRO A 14 28.11 16.05 26.11
C PRO A 14 28.49 17.54 25.97
N PRO A 15 28.22 18.17 24.81
CA PRO A 15 28.53 19.57 24.60
C PRO A 15 27.58 20.53 25.34
N ARG A 16 28.18 21.63 25.80
CA ARG A 16 27.65 22.69 26.64
C ARG A 16 26.49 23.47 25.99
N GLN A 17 25.49 23.76 26.84
CA GLN A 17 24.47 24.79 26.64
C GLN A 17 25.11 26.18 26.48
N THR A 18 24.61 26.97 25.53
CA THR A 18 24.84 28.42 25.49
C THR A 18 23.52 29.19 25.53
N SER A 19 23.30 29.77 26.71
CA SER A 19 22.75 31.09 27.02
C SER A 19 21.69 31.75 26.12
N SER A 20 20.58 31.99 26.80
CA SER A 20 19.51 32.96 26.61
C SER A 20 19.91 34.44 26.51
N LEU A 21 18.94 35.23 26.00
CA LEU A 21 18.56 36.63 26.28
C LEU A 21 18.53 37.56 25.03
N PRO A 22 17.74 38.66 25.03
CA PRO A 22 16.37 38.79 25.52
C PRO A 22 15.43 39.54 24.56
N TYR A 23 14.15 39.43 24.89
CA TYR A 23 13.00 40.23 24.47
C TYR A 23 13.24 41.75 24.61
N ARG A 24 12.82 42.54 23.62
CA ARG A 24 12.55 43.99 23.76
C ARG A 24 11.31 44.37 22.97
N ASP A 25 10.27 44.73 23.71
CA ASP A 25 9.15 45.57 23.28
C ASP A 25 9.62 47.01 23.04
N ALA A 26 9.09 47.64 21.98
CA ALA A 26 8.80 49.07 21.95
C ALA A 26 7.98 49.46 20.70
N GLY A 27 6.77 49.98 20.93
CA GLY A 27 6.31 51.24 20.30
C GLY A 27 5.67 51.19 18.91
N GLY A 28 4.36 51.47 18.86
CA GLY A 28 3.71 52.05 17.67
C GLY A 28 4.27 53.45 17.33
N PRO A 29 3.84 54.05 16.19
CA PRO A 29 2.56 54.76 16.24
C PRO A 29 1.72 54.71 14.95
N ALA A 30 0.51 55.24 15.10
CA ALA A 30 -0.53 55.51 14.11
C ALA A 30 -0.19 56.66 13.13
N ASN A 31 -1.14 56.89 12.20
CA ASN A 31 -1.32 58.02 11.27
C ASN A 31 -0.59 57.86 9.92
N THR A 32 -1.16 58.15 8.74
CA THR A 32 -2.23 59.10 8.42
C THR A 32 -2.76 58.85 7.00
N TRP A 33 -4.02 59.24 6.82
CA TRP A 33 -4.73 59.49 5.57
C TRP A 33 -3.96 60.35 4.56
N ARG A 34 -4.06 60.02 3.26
CA ARG A 34 -4.10 61.04 2.19
C ARG A 34 -5.01 60.62 1.03
N HIS A 35 -6.10 61.36 0.91
CA HIS A 35 -6.81 61.62 -0.33
C HIS A 35 -5.86 62.22 -1.38
N ARG A 36 -6.06 61.85 -2.65
CA ARG A 36 -5.83 62.75 -3.78
C ARG A 36 -6.86 62.47 -4.86
N ASP A 37 -7.83 63.38 -4.92
CA ASP A 37 -8.68 63.62 -6.06
C ASP A 37 -8.02 64.58 -7.07
N HIS A 38 -8.60 64.52 -8.27
CA HIS A 38 -8.60 65.50 -9.37
C HIS A 38 -7.53 65.44 -10.45
N GLY A 39 -8.04 65.30 -11.68
CA GLY A 39 -7.34 65.58 -12.93
C GLY A 39 -8.15 65.16 -14.16
N ASP A 40 -9.35 65.74 -14.35
CA ASP A 40 -10.10 65.69 -15.60
C ASP A 40 -9.34 66.37 -16.75
N SER A 41 -9.24 65.71 -17.92
CA SER A 41 -9.53 66.34 -19.22
C SER A 41 -9.41 65.38 -20.41
N PRO A 42 -10.13 65.68 -21.51
CA PRO A 42 -10.53 64.74 -22.55
C PRO A 42 -9.59 64.78 -23.76
N PHE A 43 -9.73 63.85 -24.72
CA PHE A 43 -9.76 64.15 -26.15
C PHE A 43 -9.95 62.87 -26.99
N ASP A 44 -10.99 62.92 -27.82
CA ASP A 44 -11.23 62.34 -29.15
C ASP A 44 -11.39 60.82 -29.40
N GLU A 45 -12.67 60.48 -29.61
CA GLU A 45 -13.19 59.45 -30.47
C GLU A 45 -12.95 59.77 -31.97
N ALA A 46 -12.47 58.79 -32.75
CA ALA A 46 -12.84 58.56 -34.17
C ALA A 46 -12.27 57.18 -34.63
N PRO A 47 -12.68 56.61 -35.78
CA PRO A 47 -13.81 55.67 -35.85
C PRO A 47 -13.40 54.24 -36.24
N ARG A 48 -14.31 53.33 -35.91
CA ARG A 48 -14.27 51.88 -36.22
C ARG A 48 -14.25 51.65 -37.73
N HIS A 49 -13.22 50.94 -38.21
CA HIS A 49 -13.26 50.27 -39.51
C HIS A 49 -13.75 48.84 -39.35
N ASP A 50 -14.98 48.64 -39.83
CA ASP A 50 -15.60 47.37 -40.09
C ASP A 50 -14.84 46.63 -41.22
N ARG A 51 -14.30 45.46 -40.90
CA ARG A 51 -13.74 44.51 -41.89
C ARG A 51 -14.35 43.15 -41.62
N THR A 52 -15.51 42.94 -42.23
CA THR A 52 -16.09 41.61 -42.47
C THR A 52 -15.11 40.77 -43.30
N ARG A 53 -14.36 39.89 -42.62
CA ARG A 53 -13.71 38.73 -43.25
C ARG A 53 -14.76 37.64 -43.42
N HIS A 54 -15.01 37.27 -44.67
CA HIS A 54 -15.68 36.02 -45.01
C HIS A 54 -14.75 34.86 -44.61
N ASP A 55 -15.00 34.28 -43.43
CA ASP A 55 -14.44 32.98 -43.06
C ASP A 55 -15.29 31.89 -43.72
N ALA A 56 -14.71 31.25 -44.73
CA ALA A 56 -15.19 29.98 -45.24
C ALA A 56 -14.99 28.93 -44.14
N HIS A 57 -16.07 28.62 -43.40
CA HIS A 57 -16.13 27.45 -42.55
C HIS A 57 -16.10 26.20 -43.44
N GLU A 58 -14.92 25.64 -43.65
CA GLU A 58 -14.78 24.22 -43.98
C GLU A 58 -15.44 23.41 -42.87
N ASN A 59 -16.55 22.76 -43.21
CA ASN A 59 -17.16 21.70 -42.43
C ASN A 59 -16.16 20.53 -42.35
N ILE A 60 -15.27 20.56 -41.37
CA ILE A 60 -14.55 19.38 -40.92
C ILE A 60 -15.60 18.50 -40.24
N GLU A 61 -16.03 17.45 -40.92
CA GLU A 61 -16.79 16.35 -40.32
C GLU A 61 -16.02 15.89 -39.07
N TYR A 62 -16.52 16.24 -37.88
CA TYR A 62 -16.07 15.63 -36.64
C TYR A 62 -16.51 14.17 -36.67
N GLY A 63 -15.66 13.31 -37.24
CA GLY A 63 -15.83 11.87 -37.18
C GLY A 63 -16.14 11.46 -35.74
N HIS A 64 -17.21 10.68 -35.57
CA HIS A 64 -17.57 10.14 -34.26
C HIS A 64 -16.31 9.59 -33.57
N PRO A 65 -16.06 9.96 -32.30
CA PRO A 65 -14.86 9.50 -31.61
C PRO A 65 -14.84 7.97 -31.67
N ALA A 66 -13.74 7.42 -32.20
CA ALA A 66 -13.55 5.98 -32.30
C ALA A 66 -13.89 5.34 -30.95
N LYS A 67 -14.63 4.23 -31.00
CA LYS A 67 -15.05 3.50 -29.80
C LYS A 67 -13.81 3.16 -28.97
N ARG A 68 -13.73 3.71 -27.76
CA ARG A 68 -12.59 3.48 -26.85
C ARG A 68 -12.46 1.99 -26.55
N THR A 69 -11.25 1.47 -26.67
CA THR A 69 -10.87 0.12 -26.24
C THR A 69 -10.28 0.19 -24.84
N TYR A 70 -10.56 -0.81 -24.01
CA TYR A 70 -10.07 -0.87 -22.64
C TYR A 70 -9.26 -2.15 -22.44
N LEU A 71 -8.10 -2.05 -21.79
CA LEU A 71 -7.30 -3.23 -21.42
C LEU A 71 -8.01 -4.09 -20.37
N ASN A 72 -8.79 -3.46 -19.50
CA ASN A 72 -9.45 -4.08 -18.37
C ASN A 72 -10.92 -3.58 -18.23
N PRO A 73 -11.80 -3.93 -19.18
CA PRO A 73 -13.16 -3.38 -19.24
C PRO A 73 -13.99 -3.64 -17.97
N ASP A 74 -13.81 -4.80 -17.34
CA ASP A 74 -14.65 -5.29 -16.23
C ASP A 74 -13.92 -5.33 -14.87
N SER A 75 -12.62 -5.01 -14.84
CA SER A 75 -11.79 -5.12 -13.63
C SER A 75 -10.78 -3.97 -13.52
N PRO A 76 -11.21 -2.79 -13.02
CA PRO A 76 -10.32 -1.65 -12.78
C PRO A 76 -9.12 -2.03 -11.90
N VAL A 77 -7.93 -1.53 -12.24
CA VAL A 77 -6.73 -1.71 -11.41
C VAL A 77 -6.90 -0.86 -10.15
N LYS A 78 -6.93 -1.51 -8.99
CA LYS A 78 -7.17 -0.84 -7.72
C LYS A 78 -5.86 -0.52 -7.01
N VAL A 79 -5.64 0.76 -6.77
CA VAL A 79 -4.36 1.31 -6.32
C VAL A 79 -4.55 2.06 -5.02
N LEU A 80 -3.79 1.67 -3.99
CA LEU A 80 -3.75 2.37 -2.72
C LEU A 80 -2.61 3.39 -2.72
N LEU A 81 -2.94 4.69 -2.60
CA LEU A 81 -1.96 5.76 -2.57
C LEU A 81 -1.63 6.15 -1.14
N VAL A 82 -0.40 5.87 -0.73
CA VAL A 82 0.06 6.08 0.64
C VAL A 82 1.19 7.10 0.65
N GLY A 83 1.26 7.95 1.66
CA GLY A 83 2.37 8.88 1.81
C GLY A 83 2.10 9.96 2.83
N PRO A 84 3.12 10.71 3.26
CA PRO A 84 2.93 11.77 4.22
C PRO A 84 2.11 12.92 3.61
N SER A 85 1.59 13.78 4.48
CA SER A 85 0.93 15.03 4.13
C SER A 85 1.84 15.92 3.30
N GLN A 86 1.23 16.71 2.41
CA GLN A 86 1.94 17.69 1.57
C GLN A 86 3.01 17.10 0.63
N ASN A 87 3.12 15.77 0.50
CA ASN A 87 4.05 15.11 -0.42
C ASN A 87 3.49 15.01 -1.86
N GLY A 88 2.32 15.58 -2.13
CA GLY A 88 1.77 15.70 -3.47
C GLY A 88 0.87 14.56 -3.94
N LYS A 89 0.30 13.75 -3.03
CA LYS A 89 -0.68 12.68 -3.33
C LYS A 89 -1.84 13.17 -4.19
N THR A 90 -2.64 14.09 -3.66
CA THR A 90 -3.82 14.62 -4.36
C THR A 90 -3.46 15.36 -5.65
N THR A 91 -2.30 16.02 -5.69
CA THR A 91 -1.80 16.67 -6.91
C THR A 91 -1.40 15.65 -7.98
N PHE A 92 -0.82 14.50 -7.59
CA PHE A 92 -0.57 13.38 -8.49
C PHE A 92 -1.88 12.78 -9.03
N ILE A 93 -2.91 12.62 -8.18
CA ILE A 93 -4.23 12.17 -8.62
C ILE A 93 -4.87 13.15 -9.60
N ASN A 94 -4.85 14.45 -9.29
CA ASN A 94 -5.37 15.47 -10.19
C ASN A 94 -4.62 15.49 -11.52
N ARG A 95 -3.33 15.13 -11.50
CA ARG A 95 -2.54 14.98 -12.70
C ARG A 95 -3.03 13.81 -13.56
N LEU A 96 -3.36 12.66 -12.96
CA LEU A 96 -4.02 11.54 -13.65
C LEU A 96 -5.40 11.95 -14.20
N ILE A 97 -6.21 12.65 -13.41
CA ILE A 97 -7.54 13.13 -13.81
C ILE A 97 -7.45 14.05 -15.04
N LYS A 98 -6.45 14.94 -15.10
CA LYS A 98 -6.27 15.87 -16.23
C LYS A 98 -5.99 15.17 -17.57
N ILE A 99 -5.43 13.97 -17.55
CA ILE A 99 -5.16 13.18 -18.76
C ILE A 99 -6.21 12.07 -18.97
N ALA A 100 -7.14 11.90 -18.03
CA ALA A 100 -8.17 10.89 -18.11
C ALA A 100 -9.21 11.27 -19.18
N ALA A 101 -9.77 10.25 -19.82
CA ALA A 101 -10.75 10.41 -20.88
C ALA A 101 -12.18 10.57 -20.37
N ASN A 102 -12.43 10.18 -19.12
CA ASN A 102 -13.68 10.37 -18.39
C ASN A 102 -13.64 11.63 -17.52
N LYS A 103 -14.80 12.22 -17.24
CA LYS A 103 -14.90 13.39 -16.35
C LYS A 103 -14.88 12.91 -14.90
N VAL A 104 -13.90 13.38 -14.13
CA VAL A 104 -13.73 13.08 -12.71
C VAL A 104 -13.53 14.40 -11.97
N GLU A 105 -14.17 14.55 -10.81
CA GLU A 105 -13.97 15.72 -9.97
C GLU A 105 -12.54 15.73 -9.41
N MET A 106 -11.86 16.88 -9.52
CA MET A 106 -10.51 17.02 -8.99
C MET A 106 -10.54 17.03 -7.46
N GLY A 107 -9.61 16.31 -6.85
CA GLY A 107 -9.38 16.35 -5.42
C GLY A 107 -8.92 17.73 -4.95
N LYS A 108 -9.29 18.09 -3.73
CA LYS A 108 -8.93 19.39 -3.14
C LYS A 108 -7.46 19.41 -2.72
N GLU A 109 -6.64 20.12 -3.49
CA GLU A 109 -5.23 20.29 -3.17
C GLU A 109 -5.03 21.25 -2.00
N GLY A 110 -4.11 20.90 -1.09
CA GLY A 110 -3.79 21.76 0.04
C GLY A 110 -2.95 22.98 -0.34
N ASN A 111 -3.11 24.05 0.44
CA ASN A 111 -2.37 25.30 0.31
C ASN A 111 -1.03 25.28 1.10
N LYS A 112 -0.47 24.10 1.39
CA LYS A 112 0.73 23.87 2.22
C LYS A 112 0.63 24.24 3.70
N THR A 113 -0.50 24.77 4.17
CA THR A 113 -0.66 25.21 5.57
C THR A 113 -1.57 24.31 6.40
N LYS A 114 -2.46 23.55 5.77
CA LYS A 114 -3.37 22.61 6.44
C LYS A 114 -3.48 21.30 5.65
N SER A 115 -3.53 20.18 6.37
CA SER A 115 -3.97 18.89 5.79
C SER A 115 -5.34 19.08 5.15
N CYS A 116 -5.51 18.60 3.91
CA CYS A 116 -6.76 18.72 3.16
C CYS A 116 -7.50 17.39 3.02
N THR A 117 -6.78 16.27 3.02
CA THR A 117 -7.36 14.92 2.95
C THR A 117 -7.49 14.38 4.37
N ALA A 118 -8.64 14.64 4.99
CA ALA A 118 -8.96 14.14 6.33
C ALA A 118 -9.62 12.75 6.30
N LYS A 119 -10.11 12.32 5.14
CA LYS A 119 -10.79 11.04 4.92
C LYS A 119 -10.31 10.39 3.64
N VAL A 120 -10.42 9.08 3.58
CA VAL A 120 -10.17 8.31 2.36
C VAL A 120 -11.13 8.76 1.26
N THR A 121 -10.59 9.03 0.07
CA THR A 121 -11.37 9.43 -1.11
C THR A 121 -11.04 8.51 -2.28
N GLU A 122 -12.06 8.14 -3.05
CA GLU A 122 -11.96 7.18 -4.15
C GLU A 122 -12.16 7.88 -5.49
N TYR A 123 -11.30 7.59 -6.46
CA TYR A 123 -11.35 8.16 -7.80
C TYR A 123 -11.33 7.07 -8.86
N TYR A 124 -12.19 7.19 -9.86
CA TYR A 124 -12.26 6.28 -11.00
C TYR A 124 -11.81 6.99 -12.26
N VAL A 125 -10.63 6.65 -12.79
CA VAL A 125 -10.03 7.32 -13.95
C VAL A 125 -9.79 6.34 -15.09
N GLU A 126 -9.98 6.80 -16.32
CA GLU A 126 -9.72 6.07 -17.56
C GLU A 126 -8.56 6.73 -18.30
N VAL A 127 -7.36 6.15 -18.22
CA VAL A 127 -6.12 6.80 -18.68
C VAL A 127 -5.57 6.06 -19.90
N PRO A 128 -5.16 6.76 -20.98
CA PRO A 128 -4.59 6.10 -22.17
C PRO A 128 -3.22 5.47 -21.85
N THR A 129 -2.90 4.35 -22.49
CA THR A 129 -1.63 3.61 -22.29
C THR A 129 -0.56 3.95 -23.32
N SER A 130 -0.64 5.13 -23.95
CA SER A 130 0.32 5.58 -24.96
C SER A 130 1.14 6.74 -24.45
N ASP A 131 2.39 6.76 -24.91
CA ASP A 131 3.26 7.91 -24.74
C ASP A 131 2.71 9.13 -25.46
N TYR A 132 3.21 10.28 -25.05
CA TYR A 132 2.89 11.56 -25.64
C TYR A 132 4.07 12.05 -26.47
N MET A 133 3.76 12.90 -27.44
CA MET A 133 4.70 13.56 -28.32
C MET A 133 4.38 15.05 -28.43
N LEU A 134 5.40 15.84 -28.75
CA LEU A 134 5.25 17.25 -29.07
C LEU A 134 4.95 17.41 -30.57
N VAL A 135 4.00 18.27 -30.88
CA VAL A 135 3.63 18.64 -32.25
C VAL A 135 3.76 20.15 -32.37
N ASP A 136 4.49 20.62 -33.37
CA ASP A 136 4.59 22.05 -33.66
C ASP A 136 3.24 22.57 -34.20
N LYS A 137 2.70 23.65 -33.61
CA LYS A 137 1.37 24.14 -33.98
C LYS A 137 1.33 24.84 -35.34
N GLU A 138 2.46 25.39 -35.78
CA GLU A 138 2.54 26.11 -37.06
C GLU A 138 2.66 25.12 -38.21
N THR A 139 3.53 24.11 -38.06
CA THR A 139 3.81 23.14 -39.13
C THR A 139 2.98 21.87 -39.03
N SER A 140 2.33 21.61 -37.88
CA SER A 140 1.68 20.33 -37.55
C SER A 140 2.61 19.12 -37.63
N LEU A 141 3.93 19.33 -37.67
CA LEU A 141 4.91 18.26 -37.72
C LEU A 141 5.26 17.78 -36.32
N ASP A 142 5.50 16.48 -36.25
CA ASP A 142 5.96 15.80 -35.05
C ASP A 142 7.36 16.29 -34.71
N PHE A 143 7.54 16.68 -33.45
CA PHE A 143 8.80 17.16 -32.96
C PHE A 143 9.49 16.06 -32.18
N GLU A 144 10.63 15.59 -32.69
CA GLU A 144 11.42 14.56 -32.01
C GLU A 144 12.11 15.15 -30.77
N VAL A 145 11.82 14.54 -29.63
CA VAL A 145 12.34 14.94 -28.33
C VAL A 145 13.36 13.91 -27.84
N PRO A 146 14.60 14.32 -27.51
CA PRO A 146 15.61 13.45 -26.97
C PRO A 146 15.19 12.89 -25.62
N ASP A 147 15.61 11.67 -25.34
CA ASP A 147 15.32 10.99 -24.09
C ASP A 147 16.16 11.61 -22.95
N LEU A 148 15.50 12.07 -21.87
CA LEU A 148 16.17 12.62 -20.69
C LEU A 148 17.11 11.62 -20.01
N ALA A 149 16.83 10.32 -20.10
CA ALA A 149 17.73 9.29 -19.59
C ALA A 149 19.05 9.22 -20.37
N MET A 150 19.03 9.60 -21.65
CA MET A 150 20.19 9.49 -22.55
C MET A 150 20.95 10.82 -22.69
N ASP A 151 20.23 11.93 -22.86
CA ASP A 151 20.77 13.23 -23.27
C ASP A 151 20.61 14.32 -22.18
N GLU A 152 20.73 13.95 -20.90
CA GLU A 152 20.51 14.87 -19.76
C GLU A 152 21.30 16.17 -19.89
N GLU A 153 22.61 16.10 -20.18
CA GLU A 153 23.46 17.28 -20.29
C GLU A 153 22.97 18.24 -21.38
N LYS A 154 22.62 17.70 -22.56
CA LYS A 154 22.12 18.47 -23.71
C LYS A 154 20.76 19.10 -23.41
N ILE A 155 19.93 18.43 -22.62
CA ILE A 155 18.63 18.93 -22.20
C ILE A 155 18.77 20.06 -21.17
N LEU A 156 19.63 19.88 -20.16
CA LEU A 156 19.78 20.84 -19.07
C LEU A 156 20.60 22.08 -19.46
N SER A 157 21.62 21.92 -20.31
CA SER A 157 22.43 23.03 -20.83
C SER A 157 21.77 23.77 -22.00
N GLY A 158 20.86 23.10 -22.72
CA GLY A 158 20.26 23.61 -23.94
C GLY A 158 19.15 24.63 -23.69
N ASN A 159 19.36 25.88 -24.13
CA ASN A 159 18.28 26.90 -24.17
C ASN A 159 17.12 26.52 -25.11
N ARG A 160 17.30 25.55 -26.01
CA ARG A 160 16.29 25.11 -26.98
C ARG A 160 15.04 24.56 -26.28
N TRP A 161 15.20 23.73 -25.25
CA TRP A 161 14.09 23.06 -24.56
C TRP A 161 13.28 24.04 -23.71
N LYS A 162 13.94 25.05 -23.13
CA LYS A 162 13.29 26.16 -22.43
C LYS A 162 12.42 27.02 -23.35
N LYS A 163 12.69 27.01 -24.66
CA LYS A 163 11.91 27.75 -25.69
C LYS A 163 10.71 26.96 -26.21
N MET A 164 10.55 25.69 -25.84
CA MET A 164 9.39 24.88 -26.22
C MET A 164 8.19 25.21 -25.36
N THR A 165 7.51 26.28 -25.78
CA THR A 165 6.37 26.80 -25.04
C THR A 165 5.04 26.20 -25.49
N SER A 166 4.07 26.17 -24.58
CA SER A 166 2.69 25.74 -24.88
C SER A 166 1.97 26.65 -25.89
N VAL A 167 2.54 27.83 -26.19
CA VAL A 167 2.09 28.69 -27.29
C VAL A 167 2.46 28.07 -28.64
N LYS A 168 3.69 27.58 -28.80
CA LYS A 168 4.25 27.08 -30.06
C LYS A 168 3.98 25.60 -30.32
N TYR A 169 3.86 24.82 -29.25
CA TYR A 169 3.75 23.37 -29.34
C TYR A 169 2.47 22.86 -28.68
N ASN A 170 1.90 21.81 -29.25
CA ASN A 170 0.83 21.01 -28.67
C ASN A 170 1.38 19.65 -28.23
N ILE A 171 0.67 18.99 -27.32
CA ILE A 171 1.00 17.64 -26.87
C ILE A 171 -0.16 16.72 -27.24
N ARG A 172 0.15 15.64 -27.95
CA ARG A 172 -0.82 14.62 -28.39
C ARG A 172 -0.33 13.23 -28.00
N LEU A 173 -1.25 12.28 -27.94
CA LEU A 173 -0.89 10.86 -27.84
C LEU A 173 -0.12 10.46 -29.09
N GLN A 174 0.93 9.67 -28.91
CA GLN A 174 1.71 9.11 -30.01
C GLN A 174 0.88 8.08 -30.79
N ASP A 175 0.07 7.29 -30.08
CA ASP A 175 -0.96 6.43 -30.67
C ASP A 175 -2.36 6.92 -30.25
N PRO A 176 -3.10 7.59 -31.14
CA PRO A 176 -4.47 8.06 -30.86
C PRO A 176 -5.48 6.92 -30.60
N ASN A 177 -5.19 5.70 -31.05
CA ASN A 177 -6.06 4.54 -30.91
C ASN A 177 -5.64 3.62 -29.74
N ALA A 178 -4.67 4.06 -28.93
CA ALA A 178 -4.21 3.28 -27.81
C ALA A 178 -5.33 2.95 -26.83
N PRO A 179 -5.30 1.75 -26.23
CA PRO A 179 -6.31 1.36 -25.27
C PRO A 179 -6.19 2.18 -23.99
N TYR A 180 -7.26 2.16 -23.20
CA TYR A 180 -7.34 2.84 -21.92
C TYR A 180 -7.25 1.83 -20.78
N LEU A 181 -6.59 2.23 -19.70
CA LEU A 181 -6.57 1.51 -18.44
C LEU A 181 -7.58 2.15 -17.48
N LYS A 182 -8.51 1.36 -16.97
CA LYS A 182 -9.41 1.75 -15.89
C LYS A 182 -8.68 1.61 -14.56
N LEU A 183 -8.60 2.69 -13.80
CA LEU A 183 -8.01 2.71 -12.46
C LEU A 183 -9.07 3.06 -11.41
N HIS A 184 -8.96 2.42 -10.25
CA HIS A 184 -9.64 2.80 -9.03
C HIS A 184 -8.59 3.23 -8.00
N LEU A 185 -8.43 4.54 -7.83
CA LEU A 185 -7.44 5.16 -6.95
C LEU A 185 -8.04 5.42 -5.58
N ILE A 186 -7.36 4.98 -4.52
CA ILE A 186 -7.73 5.23 -3.13
C ILE A 186 -6.73 6.23 -2.54
N ASP A 187 -7.12 7.51 -2.41
CA ASP A 187 -6.33 8.55 -1.76
C ASP A 187 -6.48 8.44 -0.24
N THR A 188 -5.38 8.17 0.46
CA THR A 188 -5.40 8.09 1.92
C THR A 188 -5.11 9.47 2.56
N PRO A 189 -5.55 9.70 3.80
CA PRO A 189 -5.04 10.81 4.60
C PRO A 189 -3.51 10.83 4.68
N GLY A 190 -2.94 12.01 4.92
CA GLY A 190 -1.50 12.16 5.15
C GLY A 190 -1.07 11.59 6.50
N LEU A 191 0.01 10.81 6.49
CA LEU A 191 0.36 9.94 7.61
C LEU A 191 1.22 10.58 8.72
N ASP A 192 1.71 11.81 8.55
CA ASP A 192 2.64 12.51 9.46
C ASP A 192 2.06 13.79 10.08
N ASP A 193 0.85 14.19 9.69
CA ASP A 193 0.17 15.39 10.22
C ASP A 193 -0.61 15.12 11.53
N SER A 194 -0.71 13.85 11.91
CA SER A 194 -1.47 13.41 13.06
C SER A 194 -0.61 13.50 14.30
N LYS A 195 -0.77 14.57 15.09
CA LYS A 195 -0.21 14.74 16.45
C LYS A 195 -0.64 13.59 17.41
N GLY A 196 -0.17 12.36 17.19
CA GLY A 196 -0.63 11.14 17.85
C GLY A 196 -1.95 10.55 17.31
N ARG A 197 -2.40 10.94 16.11
CA ARG A 197 -3.67 10.47 15.49
C ARG A 197 -3.48 9.54 14.28
N ASP A 198 -2.31 8.94 14.13
CA ASP A 198 -1.99 8.07 12.99
C ASP A 198 -2.97 6.88 12.94
N PHE A 199 -3.44 6.47 14.11
CA PHE A 199 -4.46 5.47 14.29
C PHE A 199 -5.80 5.80 13.62
N GLU A 200 -6.32 7.02 13.78
CA GLU A 200 -7.61 7.44 13.17
C GLU A 200 -7.52 7.40 11.64
N ASN A 201 -6.41 7.88 11.08
CA ASN A 201 -6.17 7.86 9.64
C ASN A 201 -6.09 6.41 9.12
N MET A 202 -5.45 5.54 9.88
CA MET A 202 -5.27 4.14 9.54
C MET A 202 -6.57 3.35 9.70
N GLU A 203 -7.39 3.68 10.71
CA GLU A 203 -8.74 3.16 10.87
C GLU A 203 -9.59 3.44 9.63
N ASP A 204 -9.55 4.66 9.09
CA ASP A 204 -10.34 5.01 7.90
C ASP A 204 -9.92 4.21 6.66
N VAL A 205 -8.61 3.97 6.51
CA VAL A 205 -8.06 3.10 5.46
C VAL A 205 -8.52 1.66 5.66
N LEU A 206 -8.33 1.08 6.84
CA LEU A 206 -8.71 -0.30 7.14
C LEU A 206 -10.23 -0.51 7.05
N SER A 207 -11.02 0.48 7.47
CA SER A 207 -12.48 0.52 7.33
C SER A 207 -12.90 0.47 5.86
N THR A 208 -12.26 1.28 5.02
CA THR A 208 -12.50 1.31 3.57
C THR A 208 -12.13 -0.04 2.93
N LEU A 209 -11.00 -0.62 3.31
CA LEU A 209 -10.58 -1.94 2.82
C LEU A 209 -11.52 -3.05 3.29
N ASN A 210 -11.96 -3.06 4.55
CA ASN A 210 -12.92 -4.05 5.04
C ASN A 210 -14.26 -3.96 4.28
N ARG A 211 -14.79 -2.75 4.04
CA ARG A 211 -15.98 -2.53 3.19
C ARG A 211 -15.78 -3.14 1.80
N HIS A 212 -14.60 -2.96 1.22
CA HIS A 212 -14.25 -3.52 -0.08
C HIS A 212 -14.17 -5.04 -0.09
N ALA A 213 -13.63 -5.66 0.96
CA ALA A 213 -13.57 -7.12 1.11
C ALA A 213 -14.97 -7.77 1.07
N GLN A 214 -15.99 -7.03 1.50
CA GLN A 214 -17.39 -7.47 1.54
C GLN A 214 -18.18 -7.14 0.26
N SER A 215 -17.54 -6.53 -0.74
CA SER A 215 -18.23 -6.15 -1.98
C SER A 215 -18.71 -7.37 -2.77
N LYS A 216 -19.86 -7.23 -3.44
CA LYS A 216 -20.37 -8.24 -4.38
C LYS A 216 -19.50 -8.36 -5.62
N GLU A 217 -18.86 -7.25 -6.00
CA GLU A 217 -17.99 -7.18 -7.18
C GLU A 217 -16.64 -7.85 -6.88
N PRO A 218 -16.22 -8.89 -7.63
CA PRO A 218 -14.96 -9.59 -7.41
C PRO A 218 -13.73 -8.67 -7.43
N TRP A 219 -13.65 -7.75 -8.39
CA TRP A 219 -12.52 -6.83 -8.53
C TRP A 219 -12.41 -5.85 -7.35
N MET A 220 -13.53 -5.51 -6.68
CA MET A 220 -13.48 -4.66 -5.50
C MET A 220 -12.87 -5.36 -4.29
N ARG A 221 -12.88 -6.70 -4.23
CA ARG A 221 -12.37 -7.50 -3.10
C ARG A 221 -10.86 -7.69 -3.11
N GLN A 222 -10.16 -7.02 -4.02
CA GLN A 222 -8.73 -7.16 -4.22
C GLN A 222 -8.04 -5.79 -4.28
N LEU A 223 -6.72 -5.75 -4.11
CA LEU A 223 -5.85 -4.61 -4.42
C LEU A 223 -4.78 -5.07 -5.40
N ASN A 224 -4.38 -4.21 -6.33
CA ASN A 224 -3.37 -4.54 -7.33
C ASN A 224 -1.99 -3.97 -6.99
N ALA A 225 -1.95 -2.77 -6.43
CA ALA A 225 -0.69 -2.08 -6.15
C ALA A 225 -0.79 -1.10 -4.98
N ILE A 226 0.35 -0.84 -4.36
CA ILE A 226 0.57 0.28 -3.43
C ILE A 226 1.48 1.28 -4.12
N VAL A 227 1.06 2.54 -4.15
CA VAL A 227 1.88 3.64 -4.66
C VAL A 227 2.24 4.56 -3.51
N LEU A 228 3.51 4.57 -3.16
CA LEU A 228 4.08 5.47 -2.16
C LEU A 228 4.38 6.81 -2.81
N VAL A 229 3.69 7.87 -2.43
CA VAL A 229 3.93 9.21 -2.96
C VAL A 229 4.78 10.00 -1.96
N TYR A 230 5.98 10.38 -2.39
CA TYR A 230 6.97 11.02 -1.53
C TYR A 230 7.62 12.22 -2.21
N ASN A 231 7.99 13.24 -1.46
CA ASN A 231 8.72 14.39 -1.98
C ASN A 231 10.20 14.02 -2.22
N ALA A 232 10.65 14.11 -3.47
CA ALA A 232 12.01 13.76 -3.90
C ALA A 232 13.12 14.59 -3.23
N ASN A 233 12.77 15.66 -2.52
CA ASN A 233 13.70 16.54 -1.81
C ASN A 233 13.82 16.22 -0.32
N ASN A 234 12.93 15.40 0.24
CA ASN A 234 12.95 15.06 1.67
C ASN A 234 13.63 13.73 1.91
N ALA A 235 14.38 13.56 3.00
CA ALA A 235 14.80 12.24 3.45
C ALA A 235 13.59 11.41 3.92
N PHE A 236 13.68 10.09 3.93
CA PHE A 236 12.63 9.23 4.50
C PHE A 236 12.62 9.37 6.02
N SER A 237 11.56 9.97 6.58
CA SER A 237 11.46 10.18 8.04
C SER A 237 11.34 8.86 8.80
N SER A 238 11.64 8.86 10.10
CA SER A 238 11.42 7.69 10.98
C SER A 238 9.95 7.29 11.03
N SER A 239 9.05 8.28 11.17
CA SER A 239 7.60 8.03 11.14
C SER A 239 7.17 7.32 9.86
N PHE A 240 7.66 7.75 8.69
CA PHE A 240 7.38 7.10 7.43
C PHE A 240 7.90 5.66 7.41
N GLN A 241 9.09 5.39 7.95
CA GLN A 241 9.64 4.03 8.05
C GLN A 241 8.75 3.11 8.90
N ASP A 242 8.26 3.59 10.04
CA ASP A 242 7.36 2.84 10.91
C ASP A 242 6.03 2.52 10.20
N ILE A 243 5.53 3.46 9.41
CA ILE A 243 4.32 3.26 8.62
C ILE A 243 4.56 2.25 7.49
N ILE A 244 5.67 2.35 6.75
CA ILE A 244 5.98 1.36 5.71
C ILE A 244 6.14 -0.04 6.31
N LYS A 245 6.79 -0.15 7.47
CA LYS A 245 6.84 -1.39 8.24
C LYS A 245 5.44 -1.92 8.56
N TYR A 246 4.56 -1.05 9.02
CA TYR A 246 3.17 -1.40 9.33
C TYR A 246 2.43 -1.93 8.08
N TYR A 247 2.48 -1.21 6.96
CA TYR A 247 1.87 -1.62 5.71
C TYR A 247 2.47 -2.95 5.21
N HIS A 248 3.79 -3.14 5.28
CA HIS A 248 4.43 -4.39 4.88
C HIS A 248 3.93 -5.58 5.70
N GLN A 249 3.75 -5.40 7.01
CA GLN A 249 3.21 -6.45 7.87
C GLN A 249 1.73 -6.73 7.61
N CYS A 250 0.96 -5.70 7.21
CA CYS A 250 -0.47 -5.83 6.94
C CYS A 250 -0.77 -6.46 5.56
N MET A 251 0.02 -6.12 4.54
CA MET A 251 -0.22 -6.48 3.14
C MET A 251 1.07 -6.86 2.40
N PRO A 252 1.79 -7.90 2.86
CA PRO A 252 3.12 -8.22 2.34
C PRO A 252 3.13 -8.56 0.84
N ASN A 253 2.09 -9.21 0.31
CA ASN A 253 2.03 -9.60 -1.11
C ASN A 253 2.01 -8.41 -2.07
N LEU A 254 1.56 -7.23 -1.62
CA LEU A 254 1.51 -6.02 -2.45
C LEU A 254 2.86 -5.32 -2.57
N PHE A 255 3.85 -5.71 -1.77
CA PHE A 255 5.15 -5.05 -1.80
C PHE A 255 6.00 -5.41 -3.02
N GLY A 256 5.74 -6.56 -3.65
CA GLY A 256 6.34 -6.86 -4.96
C GLY A 256 5.71 -6.05 -6.12
N THR A 257 4.53 -5.45 -5.92
CA THR A 257 3.89 -4.49 -6.84
C THR A 257 3.91 -3.06 -6.30
N MET A 258 4.81 -2.76 -5.37
CA MET A 258 4.96 -1.43 -4.81
C MET A 258 5.80 -0.53 -5.71
N ALA A 259 5.31 0.69 -5.90
CA ALA A 259 6.04 1.77 -6.56
C ALA A 259 6.21 2.98 -5.64
N VAL A 260 7.30 3.71 -5.81
CA VAL A 260 7.55 5.00 -5.16
C VAL A 260 7.49 6.11 -6.21
N VAL A 261 6.48 6.97 -6.12
CA VAL A 261 6.35 8.17 -6.94
C VAL A 261 6.99 9.35 -6.21
N ASN A 262 8.18 9.71 -6.65
CA ASN A 262 8.99 10.81 -6.14
C ASN A 262 8.55 12.11 -6.81
N THR A 263 7.74 12.90 -6.10
CA THR A 263 7.19 14.17 -6.54
C THR A 263 8.19 15.32 -6.38
N HIS A 264 7.85 16.51 -6.88
CA HIS A 264 8.73 17.70 -6.85
C HIS A 264 10.05 17.51 -7.59
N PHE A 265 10.05 16.63 -8.60
CA PHE A 265 11.22 16.37 -9.44
C PHE A 265 11.08 17.05 -10.80
N ASP A 266 11.30 18.36 -10.81
CA ASP A 266 11.28 19.18 -12.03
C ASP A 266 12.69 19.35 -12.64
N LEU A 267 12.75 19.87 -13.86
CA LEU A 267 14.01 20.10 -14.59
C LEU A 267 14.93 21.12 -13.89
N VAL A 268 14.39 22.07 -13.13
CA VAL A 268 15.16 23.08 -12.42
C VAL A 268 15.87 22.44 -11.23
N ASN A 269 15.14 21.67 -10.42
CA ASN A 269 15.67 20.91 -9.29
C ASN A 269 16.71 19.89 -9.75
N LEU A 270 16.46 19.19 -10.87
CA LEU A 270 17.44 18.28 -11.46
C LEU A 270 18.73 19.03 -11.87
N SER A 271 18.60 20.19 -12.54
CA SER A 271 19.74 21.01 -12.92
C SER A 271 20.56 21.48 -11.72
N GLN A 272 19.91 21.94 -10.65
CA GLN A 272 20.56 22.35 -9.40
C GLN A 272 21.27 21.17 -8.73
N LYS A 273 20.60 20.03 -8.57
CA LYS A 273 21.20 18.82 -7.99
C LYS A 273 22.41 18.34 -8.79
N ARG A 274 22.34 18.37 -10.12
CA ARG A 274 23.48 18.05 -10.99
C ARG A 274 24.67 18.97 -10.72
N GLN A 275 24.46 20.28 -10.62
CA GLN A 275 25.54 21.23 -10.31
C GLN A 275 26.18 20.95 -8.95
N HIS A 276 25.38 20.65 -7.93
CA HIS A 276 25.90 20.25 -6.62
C HIS A 276 26.72 18.96 -6.69
N LEU A 277 26.22 17.91 -7.34
CA LEU A 277 26.93 16.64 -7.47
C LEU A 277 28.26 16.78 -8.23
N ILE A 278 28.32 17.64 -9.26
CA ILE A 278 29.56 17.94 -9.98
C ILE A 278 30.53 18.70 -9.09
N ARG A 279 30.06 19.74 -8.39
CA ARG A 279 30.89 20.58 -7.50
C ARG A 279 31.50 19.76 -6.38
N ASP A 280 30.73 18.85 -5.82
CA ASP A 280 31.12 18.03 -4.67
C ASP A 280 31.91 16.77 -5.11
N GLY A 281 32.23 16.62 -6.41
CA GLY A 281 33.06 15.53 -6.95
C GLY A 281 32.37 14.18 -7.03
N PHE A 282 31.06 14.11 -6.79
CA PHE A 282 30.28 12.86 -6.82
C PHE A 282 29.81 12.46 -8.23
N LEU A 283 30.00 13.31 -9.23
CA LEU A 283 29.55 13.12 -10.60
C LEU A 283 30.56 13.72 -11.59
N ASN A 284 31.01 12.94 -12.57
CA ASN A 284 31.78 13.49 -13.69
C ASN A 284 30.86 14.28 -14.62
N LYS A 285 31.41 15.18 -15.44
CA LYS A 285 30.62 15.97 -16.40
C LYS A 285 29.79 15.10 -17.36
N THR A 286 30.28 13.90 -17.70
CA THR A 286 29.61 12.96 -18.60
C THR A 286 28.58 12.06 -17.92
N ASP A 287 28.53 12.03 -16.59
CA ASP A 287 27.64 11.14 -15.86
C ASP A 287 26.22 11.74 -15.77
N ASN A 288 25.22 10.87 -15.61
CA ASN A 288 23.80 11.25 -15.56
C ASN A 288 23.35 11.45 -14.11
N ALA A 289 22.99 12.69 -13.74
CA ALA A 289 22.63 13.05 -12.37
C ALA A 289 21.31 12.39 -11.95
N ARG A 290 20.31 12.34 -12.84
CA ARG A 290 19.04 11.66 -12.61
C ARG A 290 19.29 10.22 -12.18
N ARG A 291 20.09 9.46 -12.94
CA ARG A 291 20.42 8.06 -12.61
C ARG A 291 21.09 7.93 -11.25
N ARG A 292 22.02 8.82 -10.91
CA ARG A 292 22.69 8.82 -9.61
C ARG A 292 21.70 9.07 -8.46
N ILE A 293 20.77 10.02 -8.65
CA ILE A 293 19.71 10.33 -7.69
C ILE A 293 18.75 9.15 -7.53
N LEU A 294 18.32 8.54 -8.64
CA LEU A 294 17.48 7.33 -8.65
C LEU A 294 18.13 6.22 -7.82
N LYS A 295 19.40 5.92 -8.10
CA LYS A 295 20.16 4.88 -7.40
C LYS A 295 20.31 5.19 -5.91
N GLY A 296 20.69 6.42 -5.56
CA GLY A 296 20.80 6.82 -4.15
C GLY A 296 19.46 6.72 -3.41
N ARG A 297 18.36 7.10 -4.06
CA ARG A 297 17.02 6.98 -3.48
C ARG A 297 16.57 5.54 -3.28
N ALA A 298 16.84 4.67 -4.24
CA ALA A 298 16.57 3.24 -4.10
C ALA A 298 17.43 2.62 -2.98
N GLU A 299 18.72 2.97 -2.89
CA GLU A 299 19.59 2.53 -1.80
C GLU A 299 19.12 3.03 -0.43
N ASP A 300 18.67 4.28 -0.33
CA ASP A 300 18.10 4.83 0.91
C ASP A 300 16.79 4.13 1.28
N PHE A 301 15.94 3.80 0.29
CA PHE A 301 14.72 3.05 0.52
C PHE A 301 15.01 1.60 0.95
N LYS A 302 15.98 0.95 0.33
CA LYS A 302 16.39 -0.42 0.64
C LYS A 302 16.93 -0.58 2.06
N LYS A 303 17.56 0.47 2.58
CA LYS A 303 18.00 0.55 3.98
C LYS A 303 16.82 0.69 4.96
N LEU A 304 15.65 1.14 4.49
CA LEU A 304 14.46 1.22 5.34
C LEU A 304 14.09 -0.21 5.77
N HIS A 305 13.89 -0.38 7.06
CA HIS A 305 13.32 -1.59 7.65
C HIS A 305 14.15 -2.89 7.56
N GLY A 306 15.35 -2.87 6.97
CA GLY A 306 16.26 -4.04 6.94
C GLY A 306 15.75 -5.24 6.13
N GLN A 307 14.64 -5.08 5.41
CA GLN A 307 14.02 -6.13 4.59
C GLN A 307 14.48 -6.12 3.13
N GLY A 308 15.38 -5.20 2.76
CA GLY A 308 15.93 -5.17 1.42
C GLY A 308 14.94 -4.83 0.31
N LEU A 309 13.80 -4.20 0.65
CA LEU A 309 12.75 -3.81 -0.30
C LEU A 309 13.33 -2.91 -1.41
N ASP A 310 13.04 -3.23 -2.67
CA ASP A 310 13.55 -2.51 -3.84
C ASP A 310 12.40 -2.15 -4.80
N PRO A 311 11.48 -1.26 -4.38
CA PRO A 311 10.34 -0.89 -5.21
C PRO A 311 10.78 -0.15 -6.47
N THR A 312 9.90 -0.07 -7.46
CA THR A 312 10.16 0.76 -8.64
C THR A 312 10.02 2.25 -8.29
N HIS A 313 11.02 3.07 -8.60
CA HIS A 313 10.99 4.50 -8.36
C HIS A 313 10.67 5.29 -9.63
N PHE A 314 9.58 6.06 -9.58
CA PHE A 314 9.22 7.06 -10.59
C PHE A 314 9.54 8.46 -10.07
N PHE A 315 9.91 9.37 -10.96
CA PHE A 315 10.27 10.74 -10.63
C PHE A 315 9.47 11.70 -11.48
N ILE A 316 8.52 12.40 -10.86
CA ILE A 316 7.50 13.16 -11.56
C ILE A 316 7.46 14.62 -11.10
N ASP A 317 7.27 15.50 -12.08
CA ASP A 317 6.77 16.84 -11.85
C ASP A 317 5.24 16.84 -11.98
N ASN A 318 4.54 16.97 -10.84
CA ASN A 318 3.08 17.00 -10.82
C ASN A 318 2.50 18.37 -11.21
N ARG A 319 3.33 19.43 -11.21
CA ARG A 319 2.93 20.80 -11.55
C ARG A 319 3.94 21.41 -12.52
N PRO A 320 4.11 20.82 -13.71
CA PRO A 320 4.97 21.40 -14.73
C PRO A 320 4.52 22.83 -15.05
N PRO A 321 5.45 23.77 -15.31
CA PRO A 321 5.09 25.13 -15.64
C PRO A 321 4.16 25.19 -16.85
N GLU A 322 3.01 25.87 -16.73
CA GLU A 322 1.96 25.92 -17.78
C GLU A 322 2.48 26.41 -19.14
N ARG A 323 3.52 27.26 -19.11
CA ARG A 323 4.16 27.79 -20.31
C ARG A 323 5.13 26.82 -20.97
N SER A 324 5.57 25.76 -20.30
CA SER A 324 6.59 24.82 -20.78
C SER A 324 5.95 23.54 -21.31
N ALA A 325 5.81 23.44 -22.64
CA ALA A 325 5.28 22.24 -23.28
C ALA A 325 6.20 21.03 -23.07
N TYR A 326 7.51 21.27 -23.00
CA TYR A 326 8.47 20.20 -22.77
C TYR A 326 8.40 19.61 -21.35
N ALA A 327 8.27 20.44 -20.31
CA ALA A 327 8.10 19.93 -18.94
C ALA A 327 6.76 19.18 -18.80
N GLU A 328 5.71 19.69 -19.42
CA GLU A 328 4.40 19.03 -19.49
C GLU A 328 4.51 17.65 -20.16
N LEU A 329 5.22 17.54 -21.29
CA LEU A 329 5.48 16.28 -21.99
C LEU A 329 6.16 15.25 -21.07
N LEU A 330 7.27 15.63 -20.43
CA LEU A 330 8.02 14.72 -19.54
C LEU A 330 7.16 14.20 -18.40
N SER A 331 6.35 15.07 -17.81
CA SER A 331 5.39 14.69 -16.77
C SER A 331 4.36 13.69 -17.29
N ARG A 332 3.78 13.90 -18.48
CA ARG A 332 2.81 12.94 -19.07
C ARG A 332 3.43 11.60 -19.44
N ASN A 333 4.64 11.58 -19.98
CA ASN A 333 5.32 10.32 -20.31
C ASN A 333 5.73 9.55 -19.05
N THR A 334 6.12 10.24 -17.98
CA THR A 334 6.34 9.59 -16.67
C THR A 334 5.05 8.95 -16.14
N ILE A 335 3.89 9.59 -16.36
CA ILE A 335 2.61 8.98 -16.01
C ILE A 335 2.35 7.75 -16.89
N SER A 336 2.60 7.83 -18.20
CA SER A 336 2.50 6.68 -19.11
C SER A 336 3.31 5.48 -18.58
N ASP A 337 4.55 5.70 -18.14
CA ASP A 337 5.38 4.67 -17.51
C ASP A 337 4.73 4.09 -16.24
N ILE A 338 4.17 4.94 -15.37
CA ILE A 338 3.45 4.51 -14.16
C ILE A 338 2.20 3.70 -14.54
N ILE A 339 1.44 4.12 -15.55
CA ILE A 339 0.24 3.41 -16.03
C ILE A 339 0.60 2.03 -16.54
N MET A 340 1.69 1.90 -17.30
CA MET A 340 2.17 0.61 -17.78
C MET A 340 2.62 -0.31 -16.65
N TYR A 341 3.30 0.24 -15.63
CA TYR A 341 3.66 -0.49 -14.42
C TYR A 341 2.41 -1.00 -13.65
N LEU A 342 1.39 -0.15 -13.52
CA LEU A 342 0.11 -0.50 -12.88
C LEU A 342 -0.71 -1.49 -13.72
N HIS A 343 -0.67 -1.39 -15.04
CA HIS A 343 -1.29 -2.39 -15.89
C HIS A 343 -0.67 -3.76 -15.62
N ALA A 344 0.65 -3.85 -15.53
CA ALA A 344 1.32 -5.11 -15.20
C ALA A 344 0.96 -5.68 -13.81
N SER A 345 0.32 -4.93 -12.90
CA SER A 345 -0.15 -5.46 -11.61
C SER A 345 -1.56 -6.08 -11.67
N THR A 346 -2.19 -6.13 -12.85
CA THR A 346 -3.44 -6.89 -13.06
C THR A 346 -3.27 -8.39 -12.85
N ASP A 347 -2.06 -8.90 -13.06
CA ASP A 347 -1.77 -10.34 -13.07
C ASP A 347 -1.59 -10.92 -11.66
N SER A 348 -1.52 -10.05 -10.64
CA SER A 348 -1.26 -10.44 -9.26
C SER A 348 -2.02 -9.57 -8.26
N PRO A 349 -3.36 -9.57 -8.31
CA PRO A 349 -4.15 -8.88 -7.31
C PRO A 349 -4.06 -9.61 -5.97
N MET A 350 -3.85 -8.87 -4.88
CA MET A 350 -3.94 -9.39 -3.52
C MET A 350 -5.40 -9.34 -3.04
N PRO A 351 -6.03 -10.47 -2.67
CA PRO A 351 -7.31 -10.46 -1.98
C PRO A 351 -7.23 -9.70 -0.66
N ILE A 352 -8.19 -8.82 -0.39
CA ILE A 352 -8.21 -8.03 0.85
C ILE A 352 -8.37 -8.92 2.08
N THR A 353 -9.06 -10.06 1.96
CA THR A 353 -9.19 -11.07 3.02
C THR A 353 -7.85 -11.68 3.44
N GLN A 354 -6.82 -11.60 2.59
CA GLN A 354 -5.47 -12.03 2.94
C GLN A 354 -4.67 -10.95 3.69
N MET A 355 -5.23 -9.77 3.95
CA MET A 355 -4.57 -8.72 4.74
C MET A 355 -4.67 -9.01 6.24
N ARG A 356 -3.76 -8.43 7.01
CA ARG A 356 -3.72 -8.48 8.47
C ARG A 356 -3.79 -7.09 9.05
N ILE A 357 -4.30 -6.97 10.26
CA ILE A 357 -4.16 -5.76 11.07
C ILE A 357 -2.96 -5.98 11.95
N VAL A 358 -2.02 -5.05 11.99
CA VAL A 358 -1.01 -5.07 13.07
C VAL A 358 -1.56 -4.26 14.22
N LYS A 359 -1.73 -4.88 15.39
CA LYS A 359 -2.28 -4.18 16.55
C LYS A 359 -1.26 -3.18 17.12
N SER A 360 -1.66 -1.92 17.29
CA SER A 360 -0.87 -0.94 18.03
C SER A 360 -0.72 -1.34 19.50
N GLN A 361 0.21 -0.71 20.23
CA GLN A 361 0.35 -0.96 21.67
C GLN A 361 -0.94 -0.65 22.46
N GLU A 362 -1.66 0.40 22.05
CA GLU A 362 -2.95 0.76 22.63
C GLU A 362 -4.02 -0.29 22.36
N MET A 363 -4.14 -0.78 21.12
CA MET A 363 -5.05 -1.88 20.77
C MET A 363 -4.74 -3.14 21.61
N GLN A 364 -3.46 -3.46 21.78
CA GLN A 364 -3.03 -4.61 22.59
C GLN A 364 -3.38 -4.41 24.07
N THR A 365 -3.27 -3.19 24.58
CA THR A 365 -3.66 -2.85 25.97
C THR A 365 -5.16 -3.00 26.16
N ILE A 366 -5.96 -2.51 25.21
CA ILE A 366 -7.42 -2.67 25.19
C ILE A 366 -7.80 -4.15 25.17
N ASP A 367 -7.18 -4.93 24.30
CA ASP A 367 -7.44 -6.38 24.20
C ASP A 367 -7.04 -7.10 25.50
N ALA A 368 -5.92 -6.73 26.12
CA ALA A 368 -5.47 -7.30 27.39
C ALA A 368 -6.43 -7.00 28.56
N LYS A 369 -7.14 -5.86 28.54
CA LYS A 369 -8.20 -5.56 29.51
C LYS A 369 -9.39 -6.51 29.34
N LEU A 370 -9.85 -6.67 28.09
CA LEU A 370 -10.96 -7.58 27.80
C LEU A 370 -10.61 -9.04 28.09
N GLN A 371 -9.36 -9.45 27.82
CA GLN A 371 -8.85 -10.76 28.19
C GLN A 371 -8.94 -11.01 29.69
N ARG A 372 -8.51 -10.05 30.52
CA ARG A 372 -8.65 -10.17 31.98
C ARG A 372 -10.10 -10.36 32.41
N GLY A 373 -11.05 -9.66 31.79
CA GLY A 373 -12.48 -9.88 32.05
C GLY A 373 -12.96 -11.29 31.69
N LEU A 374 -12.50 -11.84 30.56
CA LEU A 374 -12.78 -13.24 30.20
C LEU A 374 -12.10 -14.22 31.18
N GLU A 375 -10.87 -13.95 31.61
CA GLU A 375 -10.14 -14.79 32.56
C GLU A 375 -10.84 -14.86 33.92
N VAL A 376 -11.35 -13.73 34.43
CA VAL A 376 -12.16 -13.71 35.67
C VAL A 376 -13.42 -14.57 35.51
N ALA A 377 -14.13 -14.44 34.38
CA ALA A 377 -15.31 -15.26 34.11
C ALA A 377 -14.97 -16.76 33.98
N ILE A 378 -13.88 -17.08 33.27
CA ILE A 378 -13.37 -18.45 33.13
C ILE A 378 -13.05 -19.04 34.51
N SER A 379 -12.37 -18.29 35.39
CA SER A 379 -12.06 -18.73 36.75
C SER A 379 -13.33 -18.98 37.57
N SER A 380 -14.27 -18.03 37.57
CA SER A 380 -15.54 -18.16 38.30
C SER A 380 -16.37 -19.36 37.84
N TRP A 381 -16.49 -19.57 36.52
CA TRP A 381 -17.19 -20.73 35.99
C TRP A 381 -16.43 -22.04 36.23
N SER A 382 -15.09 -22.01 36.22
CA SER A 382 -14.27 -23.19 36.55
C SER A 382 -14.39 -23.58 38.01
N GLU A 383 -14.47 -22.62 38.92
CA GLU A 383 -14.76 -22.84 40.35
C GLU A 383 -16.15 -23.42 40.53
N THR A 384 -17.18 -22.81 39.92
CA THR A 384 -18.55 -23.34 39.94
C THR A 384 -18.62 -24.76 39.37
N LEU A 385 -17.89 -25.02 38.29
CA LEU A 385 -17.76 -26.33 37.68
C LEU A 385 -17.11 -27.31 38.66
N ALA A 386 -16.02 -26.92 39.33
CA ALA A 386 -15.33 -27.74 40.33
C ALA A 386 -16.22 -28.02 41.57
N GLU A 387 -17.01 -27.05 42.02
CA GLU A 387 -17.96 -27.20 43.12
C GLU A 387 -19.06 -28.21 42.77
N ILE A 388 -19.71 -28.05 41.61
CA ILE A 388 -20.73 -29.01 41.14
C ILE A 388 -20.12 -30.41 41.07
N ARG A 389 -18.93 -30.51 40.48
CA ARG A 389 -18.14 -31.75 40.37
C ARG A 389 -17.81 -32.38 41.73
N ALA A 390 -17.53 -31.58 42.75
CA ALA A 390 -17.25 -32.07 44.11
C ALA A 390 -18.54 -32.45 44.86
N SER A 391 -19.64 -31.72 44.66
CA SER A 391 -20.94 -32.02 45.28
C SER A 391 -21.62 -33.25 44.68
N ASP A 392 -21.41 -33.51 43.38
CA ASP A 392 -21.92 -34.68 42.65
C ASP A 392 -20.88 -35.81 42.56
N ALA A 393 -20.03 -35.98 43.58
CA ALA A 393 -19.00 -37.01 43.63
C ALA A 393 -19.52 -38.46 43.48
N THR A 394 -20.83 -38.68 43.62
CA THR A 394 -21.48 -39.97 43.34
C THR A 394 -21.77 -40.21 41.85
N ASN A 395 -21.66 -39.18 41.01
CA ASN A 395 -22.02 -39.21 39.59
C ASN A 395 -20.79 -39.10 38.68
N ALA A 396 -19.86 -40.05 38.82
CA ALA A 396 -18.64 -40.17 38.01
C ALA A 396 -18.88 -40.13 36.49
N VAL A 397 -20.09 -40.50 36.06
CA VAL A 397 -20.57 -40.44 34.68
C VAL A 397 -20.70 -38.99 34.17
N GLU A 398 -21.21 -38.07 35.00
CA GLU A 398 -21.45 -36.68 34.63
C GLU A 398 -20.15 -35.89 34.57
N LEU A 399 -19.24 -36.13 35.52
CA LEU A 399 -17.85 -35.67 35.51
C LEU A 399 -17.16 -36.00 34.18
N LEU A 400 -17.27 -37.27 33.77
CA LEU A 400 -16.71 -37.75 32.53
C LEU A 400 -17.38 -37.10 31.31
N ARG A 401 -18.71 -36.92 31.28
CA ARG A 401 -19.42 -36.20 30.18
C ARG A 401 -18.89 -34.77 30.01
N SER A 402 -18.75 -34.05 31.11
CA SER A 402 -18.26 -32.67 31.13
C SER A 402 -16.83 -32.56 30.60
N GLU A 403 -15.91 -33.42 31.06
CA GLU A 403 -14.53 -33.46 30.56
C GLU A 403 -14.45 -33.79 29.07
N ILE A 404 -15.34 -34.66 28.60
CA ILE A 404 -15.45 -35.05 27.20
C ILE A 404 -15.89 -33.88 26.34
N GLN A 405 -16.95 -33.18 26.75
CA GLN A 405 -17.45 -32.00 26.03
C GLN A 405 -16.37 -30.92 25.94
N GLN A 406 -15.61 -30.71 27.03
CA GLN A 406 -14.54 -29.71 27.08
C GLN A 406 -13.43 -30.04 26.08
N ASN A 407 -12.98 -31.29 26.07
CA ASN A 407 -11.99 -31.76 25.12
C ASN A 407 -12.48 -31.66 23.67
N LYS A 408 -13.77 -31.95 23.43
CA LYS A 408 -14.37 -31.88 22.10
C LYS A 408 -14.38 -30.44 21.57
N GLU A 409 -14.83 -29.48 22.36
CA GLU A 409 -14.89 -28.07 21.98
C GLU A 409 -13.48 -27.48 21.77
N PHE A 410 -12.54 -27.79 22.67
CA PHE A 410 -11.13 -27.43 22.50
C PHE A 410 -10.57 -27.92 21.17
N LEU A 411 -10.72 -29.22 20.87
CA LEU A 411 -10.22 -29.82 19.64
C LEU A 411 -10.92 -29.24 18.41
N SER A 412 -12.25 -29.01 18.47
CA SER A 412 -13.01 -28.42 17.37
C SER A 412 -12.52 -27.00 17.04
N ASN A 413 -12.30 -26.15 18.05
CA ASN A 413 -11.77 -24.81 17.87
C ASN A 413 -10.33 -24.83 17.33
N ALA A 414 -9.49 -25.75 17.82
CA ALA A 414 -8.12 -25.92 17.33
C ALA A 414 -8.08 -26.36 15.86
N ILE A 415 -8.94 -27.32 15.48
CA ILE A 415 -9.12 -27.77 14.10
C ILE A 415 -9.57 -26.60 13.22
N ALA A 416 -10.61 -25.86 13.61
CA ALA A 416 -11.13 -24.73 12.85
C ALA A 416 -10.05 -23.66 12.58
N ARG A 417 -9.22 -23.35 13.58
CA ARG A 417 -8.09 -22.43 13.44
C ARG A 417 -7.04 -22.95 12.45
N CYS A 418 -6.58 -24.19 12.60
CA CYS A 418 -5.61 -24.78 11.68
C CYS A 418 -6.15 -24.84 10.25
N SER A 419 -7.43 -25.17 10.08
CA SER A 419 -8.10 -25.16 8.77
C SER A 419 -8.17 -23.76 8.16
N ALA A 420 -8.44 -22.72 8.95
CA ALA A 420 -8.45 -21.34 8.49
C ALA A 420 -7.05 -20.86 8.05
N ASP A 421 -6.02 -21.17 8.84
CA ASP A 421 -4.63 -20.87 8.51
C ASP A 421 -4.18 -21.60 7.22
N LEU A 422 -4.55 -22.87 7.08
CA LEU A 422 -4.28 -23.63 5.86
C LEU A 422 -5.02 -23.07 4.64
N SER A 423 -6.29 -22.73 4.75
CA SER A 423 -7.03 -22.10 3.64
C SER A 423 -6.33 -20.82 3.14
N ARG A 424 -5.69 -20.09 4.06
CA ARG A 424 -4.97 -18.85 3.77
C ARG A 424 -3.59 -19.08 3.14
N TRP A 425 -2.81 -20.04 3.63
CA TRP A 425 -1.43 -20.26 3.18
C TRP A 425 -1.31 -21.31 2.07
N ASP A 426 -2.10 -22.37 2.13
CA ASP A 426 -2.05 -23.51 1.24
C ASP A 426 -2.94 -23.32 0.01
N ASN A 427 -2.66 -22.26 -0.73
CA ASN A 427 -3.29 -21.97 -2.01
C ASN A 427 -2.24 -21.50 -3.03
N ASP A 428 -2.64 -21.47 -4.28
CA ASP A 428 -1.80 -21.05 -5.39
C ASP A 428 -1.93 -19.54 -5.68
N THR A 429 -2.32 -18.74 -4.67
CA THR A 429 -2.30 -17.27 -4.81
C THR A 429 -0.87 -16.84 -5.06
N ARG A 430 -0.71 -15.97 -6.06
CA ARG A 430 0.56 -15.41 -6.48
C ARG A 430 1.14 -14.51 -5.37
N TRP A 431 2.40 -14.73 -5.06
CA TRP A 431 3.21 -13.94 -4.14
C TRP A 431 4.30 -13.24 -4.94
N GLU A 432 4.19 -11.93 -5.08
CA GLU A 432 5.16 -11.13 -5.81
C GLU A 432 6.48 -11.04 -5.05
N LEU A 433 7.58 -11.20 -5.78
CA LEU A 433 8.93 -11.07 -5.27
C LEU A 433 9.47 -9.70 -5.69
N THR A 434 10.45 -9.67 -6.61
CA THR A 434 11.13 -8.44 -7.02
C THR A 434 10.70 -8.00 -8.42
N PRO A 435 10.27 -6.74 -8.60
CA PRO A 435 10.10 -6.19 -9.93
C PRO A 435 11.46 -5.77 -10.53
N HIS A 436 11.74 -6.20 -11.75
CA HIS A 436 12.97 -5.87 -12.48
C HIS A 436 12.64 -5.03 -13.71
N MET A 437 13.24 -3.84 -13.80
CA MET A 437 13.09 -2.95 -14.97
C MET A 437 14.39 -2.81 -15.77
N THR A 438 14.28 -2.78 -17.10
CA THR A 438 15.41 -2.53 -18.02
C THR A 438 16.05 -1.17 -17.82
N SER A 439 15.28 -0.18 -17.41
CA SER A 439 15.77 1.16 -17.06
C SER A 439 16.75 1.15 -15.88
N HIS A 440 16.73 0.12 -15.03
CA HIS A 440 17.62 -0.01 -13.88
C HIS A 440 18.92 -0.77 -14.22
N SER A 441 18.96 -1.52 -15.33
CA SER A 441 20.09 -2.36 -15.68
C SER A 441 21.27 -1.56 -16.28
N PRO A 442 22.52 -1.78 -15.81
CA PRO A 442 23.71 -1.09 -16.33
C PRO A 442 24.17 -1.55 -17.71
N SER A 443 23.68 -2.67 -18.24
CA SER A 443 24.10 -3.21 -19.54
C SER A 443 23.79 -2.28 -20.71
N GLY A 444 22.67 -1.53 -20.65
CA GLY A 444 22.37 -0.50 -21.65
C GLY A 444 23.50 0.52 -21.79
N ALA A 445 24.12 0.97 -20.70
CA ALA A 445 25.12 2.03 -20.70
C ALA A 445 26.40 1.72 -21.51
N LYS A 446 26.79 0.44 -21.63
CA LYS A 446 28.00 0.05 -22.40
C LYS A 446 27.80 0.20 -23.90
N LEU A 447 26.56 0.20 -24.40
CA LEU A 447 26.26 0.32 -25.83
C LEU A 447 26.35 1.78 -26.33
N PHE A 448 26.43 2.79 -25.44
CA PHE A 448 26.23 4.19 -25.80
C PHE A 448 27.49 5.06 -25.84
N PHE A 449 28.69 4.48 -25.66
CA PHE A 449 29.95 5.23 -25.59
C PHE A 449 30.47 5.82 -26.92
N LYS A 450 29.69 5.86 -28.01
CA LYS A 450 30.17 6.30 -29.34
C LYS A 450 29.21 7.14 -30.19
N GLY A 451 28.53 8.14 -29.62
CA GLY A 451 28.10 9.39 -30.31
C GLY A 451 27.20 9.34 -31.58
N SER A 452 26.87 8.17 -32.12
CA SER A 452 26.28 7.99 -33.46
C SER A 452 25.13 6.98 -33.48
N ILE A 453 24.25 7.01 -32.46
CA ILE A 453 23.21 5.98 -32.27
C ILE A 453 21.80 6.60 -32.20
N PHE A 454 21.48 7.50 -33.13
CA PHE A 454 20.09 7.96 -33.29
C PHE A 454 19.20 6.96 -34.05
N ARG A 455 19.74 5.80 -34.50
CA ARG A 455 19.01 4.84 -35.33
C ARG A 455 19.16 3.34 -34.99
N GLN A 456 20.05 2.95 -34.07
CA GLN A 456 20.18 1.52 -33.75
C GLN A 456 19.19 1.14 -32.66
N LYS A 457 18.55 -0.02 -32.83
CA LYS A 457 17.80 -0.68 -31.77
C LYS A 457 18.75 -1.07 -30.65
N ILE A 458 18.30 -0.92 -29.41
CA ILE A 458 19.09 -1.25 -28.22
C ILE A 458 18.74 -2.66 -27.82
N THR A 459 19.66 -3.61 -27.95
CA THR A 459 19.44 -4.97 -27.43
C THR A 459 20.14 -5.15 -26.09
N GLY A 460 19.57 -5.98 -25.22
CA GLY A 460 20.18 -6.26 -23.93
C GLY A 460 19.58 -7.47 -23.26
N THR A 461 20.11 -7.78 -22.07
CA THR A 461 19.68 -8.91 -21.26
C THR A 461 19.40 -8.45 -19.82
N ILE A 462 18.37 -9.07 -19.20
CA ILE A 462 18.12 -9.01 -17.76
C ILE A 462 18.28 -10.40 -17.19
N ASN A 463 18.94 -10.46 -16.03
CA ASN A 463 19.08 -11.66 -15.23
C ASN A 463 18.25 -11.48 -13.95
N VAL A 464 17.38 -12.45 -13.66
CA VAL A 464 16.56 -12.49 -12.43
C VAL A 464 16.92 -13.74 -11.63
N THR A 465 17.22 -13.52 -10.35
CA THR A 465 17.56 -14.55 -9.35
C THR A 465 16.85 -14.24 -8.04
N GLU A 466 16.37 -15.26 -7.36
CA GLU A 466 15.64 -15.13 -6.08
C GLU A 466 16.27 -16.03 -5.02
N ASP A 467 17.22 -15.48 -4.26
CA ASP A 467 18.06 -16.25 -3.34
C ASP A 467 17.27 -16.93 -2.20
N GLU A 468 16.13 -16.34 -1.81
CA GLU A 468 15.25 -16.87 -0.76
C GLU A 468 14.23 -17.90 -1.28
N HIS A 469 14.16 -18.13 -2.60
CA HIS A 469 13.10 -18.89 -3.23
C HIS A 469 13.63 -19.85 -4.31
N ASP A 470 13.75 -21.13 -3.94
CA ASP A 470 14.14 -22.21 -4.87
C ASP A 470 13.19 -22.37 -6.08
N GLU A 471 11.92 -21.97 -5.91
CA GLU A 471 10.90 -22.01 -6.93
C GLU A 471 10.27 -20.63 -7.16
N PHE A 472 10.61 -20.03 -8.30
CA PHE A 472 10.02 -18.79 -8.78
C PHE A 472 9.78 -18.82 -10.29
N TRP A 473 8.88 -17.96 -10.74
CA TRP A 473 8.53 -17.74 -12.14
C TRP A 473 8.69 -16.26 -12.47
N VAL A 474 8.78 -15.94 -13.77
CA VAL A 474 8.88 -14.56 -14.24
C VAL A 474 7.77 -14.30 -15.24
N THR A 475 7.04 -13.21 -15.05
CA THR A 475 6.11 -12.66 -16.03
C THR A 475 6.72 -11.39 -16.63
N THR A 476 6.72 -11.29 -17.95
CA THR A 476 7.25 -10.14 -18.66
C THR A 476 6.13 -9.29 -19.25
N HIS A 477 6.35 -7.98 -19.23
CA HIS A 477 5.48 -6.99 -19.85
C HIS A 477 6.33 -6.11 -20.76
N ASP A 478 5.88 -6.01 -22.01
CA ASP A 478 6.42 -5.04 -22.95
C ASP A 478 6.05 -3.63 -22.50
N GLY A 479 6.87 -2.67 -22.95
CA GLY A 479 6.67 -1.27 -22.67
C GLY A 479 6.51 -0.47 -23.96
N PRO A 480 6.17 0.82 -23.85
CA PRO A 480 6.00 1.67 -25.02
C PRO A 480 7.31 1.87 -25.79
N THR A 481 8.47 1.67 -25.14
CA THR A 481 9.80 1.90 -25.72
C THR A 481 10.58 0.63 -26.05
N GLY A 482 9.99 -0.56 -25.96
CA GLY A 482 10.68 -1.81 -26.33
C GLY A 482 9.81 -3.06 -26.19
N SER A 483 10.40 -4.20 -26.48
CA SER A 483 9.75 -5.51 -26.40
C SER A 483 10.72 -6.59 -25.92
N TRP A 484 10.19 -7.57 -25.20
CA TRP A 484 10.90 -8.81 -24.90
C TRP A 484 10.98 -9.67 -26.16
N LEU A 485 12.16 -10.23 -26.44
CA LEU A 485 12.42 -11.04 -27.63
C LEU A 485 12.23 -12.53 -27.34
N ASP A 486 12.96 -13.01 -26.35
CA ASP A 486 12.92 -14.38 -25.87
C ASP A 486 13.42 -14.45 -24.42
N TYR A 487 13.31 -15.64 -23.83
CA TYR A 487 13.88 -15.93 -22.52
C TYR A 487 14.30 -17.39 -22.41
N HIS A 488 15.21 -17.68 -21.47
CA HIS A 488 15.55 -19.04 -21.07
C HIS A 488 15.81 -19.13 -19.57
N TRP A 489 15.79 -20.36 -19.06
CA TRP A 489 16.05 -20.69 -17.65
C TRP A 489 17.39 -21.43 -17.53
N GLU A 490 18.27 -20.93 -16.68
CA GLU A 490 19.42 -21.68 -16.15
C GLU A 490 18.97 -22.39 -14.86
N THR A 491 19.33 -23.66 -14.68
CA THR A 491 18.82 -24.49 -13.57
C THR A 491 19.73 -24.53 -12.35
N SER A 492 20.99 -24.08 -12.45
CA SER A 492 21.96 -24.11 -11.35
C SER A 492 22.98 -22.97 -11.47
N PRO A 493 22.80 -21.85 -10.72
CA PRO A 493 21.63 -21.50 -9.91
C PRO A 493 20.37 -21.28 -10.77
N ARG A 494 19.18 -21.43 -10.18
CA ARG A 494 17.91 -21.13 -10.88
C ARG A 494 17.88 -19.64 -11.23
N LYS A 495 17.96 -19.34 -12.51
CA LYS A 495 18.08 -17.97 -13.01
C LYS A 495 17.31 -17.82 -14.31
N TRP A 496 16.50 -16.77 -14.37
CA TRP A 496 15.80 -16.39 -15.59
C TRP A 496 16.62 -15.35 -16.34
N ILE A 497 16.77 -15.55 -17.65
CA ILE A 497 17.48 -14.61 -18.53
C ILE A 497 16.54 -14.21 -19.67
N GLY A 498 16.16 -12.93 -19.68
CA GLY A 498 15.33 -12.34 -20.73
C GLY A 498 16.13 -11.46 -21.67
N ASN A 499 16.02 -11.72 -22.96
CA ASN A 499 16.57 -10.88 -24.01
C ASN A 499 15.51 -9.85 -24.46
N TYR A 500 15.93 -8.62 -24.72
CA TYR A 500 15.02 -7.55 -25.11
C TYR A 500 15.59 -6.66 -26.22
N GLU A 501 14.69 -5.95 -26.91
CA GLU A 501 15.02 -4.84 -27.81
C GLU A 501 14.27 -3.55 -27.45
N GLY A 502 14.95 -2.42 -27.55
CA GLY A 502 14.40 -1.07 -27.43
C GLY A 502 14.17 -0.43 -28.79
N LYS A 503 13.17 0.45 -28.86
CA LYS A 503 12.91 1.30 -30.03
C LYS A 503 14.12 2.23 -30.29
N PRO A 504 14.44 2.54 -31.56
CA PRO A 504 15.54 3.44 -31.88
C PRO A 504 15.46 4.78 -31.14
N GLY A 505 16.56 5.20 -30.52
CA GLY A 505 16.65 6.48 -29.83
C GLY A 505 15.89 6.59 -28.50
N LYS A 506 15.35 5.47 -27.98
CA LYS A 506 14.61 5.43 -26.70
C LYS A 506 15.19 4.38 -25.77
N SER A 507 15.32 4.71 -24.49
CA SER A 507 15.68 3.72 -23.48
C SER A 507 14.55 2.70 -23.32
N PRO A 508 14.80 1.39 -23.47
CA PRO A 508 13.77 0.37 -23.26
C PRO A 508 13.31 0.42 -21.80
N SER A 509 11.99 0.46 -21.59
CA SER A 509 11.31 0.48 -20.31
C SER A 509 10.39 -0.73 -20.23
N LEU A 510 10.98 -1.88 -19.92
CA LEU A 510 10.30 -3.17 -19.84
C LEU A 510 10.30 -3.65 -18.41
N LEU A 511 9.32 -4.47 -18.06
CA LEU A 511 9.14 -4.99 -16.72
C LEU A 511 9.15 -6.52 -16.75
N ALA A 512 9.99 -7.10 -15.90
CA ALA A 512 9.98 -8.51 -15.57
C ALA A 512 9.66 -8.65 -14.08
N LYS A 513 8.60 -9.37 -13.73
CA LYS A 513 8.18 -9.60 -12.34
C LYS A 513 8.45 -11.03 -11.96
N SER A 514 9.31 -11.24 -10.98
CA SER A 514 9.43 -12.55 -10.35
C SER A 514 8.31 -12.76 -9.33
N TRP A 515 7.84 -14.00 -9.24
CA TRP A 515 6.80 -14.39 -8.30
C TRP A 515 6.93 -15.85 -7.91
N THR A 516 6.33 -16.18 -6.78
CA THR A 516 6.14 -17.56 -6.31
C THR A 516 4.68 -17.76 -5.86
N THR A 517 4.33 -18.92 -5.31
CA THR A 517 2.99 -19.14 -4.75
C THR A 517 3.04 -19.08 -3.21
N ASN A 518 1.90 -18.78 -2.59
CA ASN A 518 1.77 -18.89 -1.13
C ASN A 518 2.21 -20.27 -0.62
N ARG A 519 1.90 -21.34 -1.36
CA ARG A 519 2.33 -22.71 -1.02
C ARG A 519 3.86 -22.86 -0.92
N VAL A 520 4.62 -22.23 -1.82
CA VAL A 520 6.09 -22.25 -1.77
C VAL A 520 6.59 -21.34 -0.66
N LYS A 521 6.05 -20.10 -0.56
CA LYS A 521 6.46 -19.12 0.47
C LYS A 521 6.28 -19.64 1.90
N TYR A 522 5.13 -20.27 2.16
CA TYR A 522 4.73 -20.76 3.48
C TYR A 522 4.92 -22.27 3.65
N LYS A 523 5.77 -22.92 2.85
CA LYS A 523 5.96 -24.38 2.84
C LYS A 523 6.15 -24.98 4.24
N ASN A 524 6.95 -24.33 5.08
CA ASN A 524 7.23 -24.78 6.45
C ASN A 524 6.02 -24.60 7.38
N ASP A 525 5.35 -23.45 7.31
CA ASP A 525 4.16 -23.15 8.11
C ASP A 525 3.00 -24.07 7.74
N ILE A 526 2.79 -24.33 6.44
CA ILE A 526 1.80 -25.29 5.95
C ILE A 526 2.10 -26.69 6.47
N ALA A 527 3.36 -27.14 6.42
CA ALA A 527 3.75 -28.45 6.92
C ALA A 527 3.48 -28.59 8.44
N LYS A 528 3.76 -27.53 9.20
CA LYS A 528 3.45 -27.46 10.64
C LYS A 528 1.94 -27.50 10.88
N ALA A 529 1.16 -26.63 10.24
CA ALA A 529 -0.29 -26.56 10.41
C ALA A 529 -1.00 -27.87 9.97
N ARG A 530 -0.56 -28.52 8.88
CA ARG A 530 -1.07 -29.84 8.48
C ARG A 530 -0.77 -30.92 9.52
N ARG A 531 0.41 -30.88 10.15
CA ARG A 531 0.77 -31.83 11.21
C ARG A 531 -0.10 -31.65 12.45
N GLU A 532 -0.29 -30.39 12.87
CA GLU A 532 -1.15 -30.04 14.00
C GLU A 532 -2.61 -30.42 13.73
N LEU A 533 -3.13 -30.10 12.54
CA LEU A 533 -4.49 -30.47 12.13
C LEU A 533 -4.71 -31.98 12.22
N ARG A 534 -3.84 -32.79 11.61
CA ARG A 534 -3.94 -34.27 11.68
C ARG A 534 -3.83 -34.78 13.11
N ALA A 535 -2.98 -34.17 13.95
CA ALA A 535 -2.84 -34.56 15.34
C ALA A 535 -4.13 -34.29 16.12
N PHE A 536 -4.76 -33.12 15.91
CA PHE A 536 -6.04 -32.78 16.55
C PHE A 536 -7.19 -33.65 16.05
N GLU A 537 -7.28 -33.90 14.74
CA GLU A 537 -8.29 -34.80 14.14
C GLU A 537 -8.13 -36.25 14.64
N ALA A 538 -6.90 -36.77 14.67
CA ALA A 538 -6.63 -38.11 15.19
C ALA A 538 -6.96 -38.23 16.68
N THR A 539 -6.60 -37.20 17.47
CA THR A 539 -6.95 -37.14 18.90
C THR A 539 -8.46 -37.10 19.06
N LEU A 540 -9.18 -36.29 18.26
CA LEU A 540 -10.63 -36.21 18.32
C LEU A 540 -11.28 -37.56 17.99
N ALA A 541 -10.85 -38.23 16.91
CA ALA A 541 -11.39 -39.53 16.51
C ALA A 541 -11.08 -40.65 17.52
N GLU A 542 -9.86 -40.69 18.07
CA GLU A 542 -9.48 -41.65 19.13
C GLU A 542 -10.33 -41.44 20.39
N LYS A 543 -10.50 -40.18 20.78
CA LYS A 543 -11.28 -39.80 21.94
C LYS A 543 -12.76 -40.10 21.72
N GLU A 544 -13.35 -39.76 20.58
CA GLU A 544 -14.74 -40.09 20.23
C GLU A 544 -15.01 -41.59 20.32
N LYS A 545 -14.13 -42.43 19.76
CA LYS A 545 -14.26 -43.89 19.90
C LYS A 545 -14.19 -44.35 21.36
N THR A 546 -13.28 -43.77 22.14
CA THR A 546 -13.16 -44.06 23.57
C THR A 546 -14.41 -43.61 24.33
N TRP A 547 -14.98 -42.48 23.95
CA TRP A 547 -16.19 -41.91 24.54
C TRP A 547 -17.41 -42.79 24.23
N GLU A 548 -17.62 -43.19 22.98
CA GLU A 548 -18.68 -44.12 22.57
C GLU A 548 -18.60 -45.46 23.33
N GLN A 549 -17.39 -46.02 23.47
CA GLN A 549 -17.19 -47.24 24.25
C GLN A 549 -17.50 -47.08 25.74
N LYS A 550 -17.18 -45.92 26.32
CA LYS A 550 -17.50 -45.61 27.71
C LYS A 550 -19.01 -45.34 27.89
N PHE A 551 -19.66 -44.69 26.93
CA PHE A 551 -21.09 -44.33 26.99
C PHE A 551 -22.06 -45.44 26.58
N SER A 552 -21.66 -46.38 25.73
CA SER A 552 -22.50 -47.56 25.40
C SER A 552 -22.86 -48.42 26.61
N LYS A 553 -22.10 -48.29 27.70
CA LYS A 553 -22.32 -49.00 28.98
C LYS A 553 -23.17 -48.22 29.98
N ILE A 554 -23.48 -46.96 29.69
CA ILE A 554 -24.25 -46.07 30.57
C ILE A 554 -25.68 -46.03 30.03
N PRO A 555 -26.71 -46.43 30.82
CA PRO A 555 -28.11 -46.32 30.39
C PRO A 555 -28.44 -44.90 29.97
N ALA A 556 -29.26 -44.74 28.92
CA ALA A 556 -29.79 -43.45 28.50
C ALA A 556 -30.80 -42.95 29.54
N THR A 557 -30.32 -42.47 30.69
CA THR A 557 -31.11 -41.71 31.63
C THR A 557 -31.38 -40.32 31.05
N SER A 558 -32.58 -39.78 31.29
CA SER A 558 -32.94 -38.41 30.91
C SER A 558 -31.89 -37.44 31.45
N LYS A 559 -31.36 -36.54 30.60
CA LYS A 559 -30.43 -35.49 31.01
C LYS A 559 -30.98 -34.79 32.26
N THR A 560 -30.24 -34.83 33.35
CA THR A 560 -30.61 -34.12 34.58
C THR A 560 -30.46 -32.61 34.34
N ASP A 561 -31.12 -31.78 35.15
CA ASP A 561 -30.85 -30.33 35.09
C ASP A 561 -29.38 -30.00 35.40
N THR A 562 -28.72 -30.85 36.21
CA THR A 562 -27.28 -30.77 36.47
C THR A 562 -26.45 -31.07 35.21
N ASP A 563 -26.80 -32.11 34.43
CA ASP A 563 -26.14 -32.43 33.15
C ASP A 563 -26.14 -31.21 32.23
N ARG A 564 -27.31 -30.57 32.07
CA ARG A 564 -27.45 -29.38 31.22
C ARG A 564 -26.56 -28.23 31.72
N LYS A 565 -26.54 -27.99 33.04
CA LYS A 565 -25.74 -26.92 33.65
C LYS A 565 -24.22 -27.17 33.48
N LEU A 566 -23.77 -28.41 33.58
CA LEU A 566 -22.38 -28.80 33.34
C LEU A 566 -21.98 -28.59 31.87
N GLU A 567 -22.83 -29.02 30.94
CA GLU A 567 -22.62 -28.80 29.49
C GLU A 567 -22.56 -27.30 29.16
N GLU A 568 -23.48 -26.50 29.71
CA GLU A 568 -23.49 -25.04 29.54
C GLU A 568 -22.19 -24.40 30.08
N LEU A 569 -21.77 -24.75 31.30
CA LEU A 569 -20.54 -24.19 31.90
C LEU A 569 -19.29 -24.52 31.09
N VAL A 570 -19.16 -25.76 30.64
CA VAL A 570 -18.05 -26.18 29.77
C VAL A 570 -18.03 -25.36 28.49
N SER A 571 -19.20 -25.23 27.85
CA SER A 571 -19.34 -24.45 26.63
C SER A 571 -18.96 -22.99 26.81
N TRP A 572 -19.35 -22.38 27.94
CA TRP A 572 -18.98 -21.00 28.26
C TRP A 572 -17.48 -20.85 28.49
N ILE A 573 -16.85 -21.79 29.20
CA ILE A 573 -15.41 -21.78 29.49
C ILE A 573 -14.59 -21.90 28.20
N GLU A 574 -14.84 -22.91 27.37
CA GLU A 574 -14.03 -23.15 26.17
C GLU A 574 -14.25 -22.09 25.11
N THR A 575 -15.49 -21.61 24.96
CA THR A 575 -15.77 -20.47 24.07
C THR A 575 -15.05 -19.20 24.55
N SER A 576 -15.01 -18.94 25.86
CA SER A 576 -14.32 -17.77 26.40
C SER A 576 -12.80 -17.87 26.27
N LYS A 577 -12.22 -19.06 26.42
CA LYS A 577 -10.80 -19.30 26.10
C LYS A 577 -10.50 -19.03 24.63
N HIS A 578 -11.36 -19.47 23.72
CA HIS A 578 -11.22 -19.19 22.29
C HIS A 578 -11.30 -17.68 21.99
N LEU A 579 -12.24 -16.96 22.60
CA LEU A 579 -12.35 -15.51 22.48
C LEU A 579 -11.12 -14.78 23.04
N ALA A 580 -10.58 -15.22 24.18
CA ALA A 580 -9.36 -14.67 24.75
C ALA A 580 -8.15 -14.89 23.81
N GLU A 581 -8.10 -16.05 23.14
CA GLU A 581 -7.09 -16.34 22.12
C GLU A 581 -7.25 -15.46 20.88
N ILE A 582 -8.47 -15.14 20.44
CA ILE A 582 -8.69 -14.17 19.35
C ILE A 582 -8.13 -12.79 19.73
N LEU A 583 -8.34 -12.35 20.97
CA LEU A 583 -7.78 -11.10 21.48
C LEU A 583 -6.24 -11.15 21.55
N SER A 584 -5.64 -12.33 21.77
CA SER A 584 -4.18 -12.50 21.91
C SER A 584 -3.44 -12.38 20.58
N GLN A 585 -4.14 -12.59 19.46
CA GLN A 585 -3.56 -12.49 18.13
C GLN A 585 -3.00 -11.09 17.88
N LYS A 586 -1.67 -11.01 17.67
CA LYS A 586 -0.99 -9.74 17.34
C LYS A 586 -1.33 -9.22 15.94
N SER A 587 -1.64 -10.15 15.02
CA SER A 587 -1.92 -9.83 13.62
C SER A 587 -3.13 -10.58 13.04
N PRO A 588 -4.35 -10.32 13.56
CA PRO A 588 -5.54 -11.00 13.07
C PRO A 588 -5.87 -10.59 11.62
N PRO A 589 -6.62 -11.42 10.88
CA PRO A 589 -7.18 -11.05 9.58
C PRO A 589 -8.00 -9.75 9.64
N ILE A 590 -8.02 -8.97 8.56
CA ILE A 590 -8.72 -7.66 8.56
C ILE A 590 -10.24 -7.79 8.70
N ASP A 591 -10.82 -8.81 8.10
CA ASP A 591 -12.26 -9.08 8.06
C ASP A 591 -12.80 -9.55 9.42
N THR A 592 -12.05 -10.38 10.13
CA THR A 592 -12.44 -10.87 11.47
C THR A 592 -11.95 -9.96 12.59
N GLY A 593 -10.74 -9.41 12.48
CA GLY A 593 -10.08 -8.59 13.50
C GLY A 593 -10.45 -7.11 13.50
N PHE A 594 -11.02 -6.56 12.42
CA PHE A 594 -11.40 -5.13 12.29
C PHE A 594 -12.88 -4.94 11.92
N ASN A 595 -13.75 -5.74 12.50
CA ASN A 595 -15.19 -5.57 12.33
C ASN A 595 -15.70 -4.25 12.99
N ALA A 596 -17.00 -3.97 12.84
CA ALA A 596 -17.58 -2.73 13.38
C ALA A 596 -17.47 -2.60 14.91
N ALA A 597 -17.53 -3.70 15.65
CA ALA A 597 -17.36 -3.69 17.11
C ALA A 597 -15.90 -3.44 17.50
N ALA A 598 -14.95 -4.09 16.81
CA ALA A 598 -13.53 -3.84 17.02
C ALA A 598 -13.16 -2.37 16.76
N ARG A 599 -13.71 -1.75 15.71
CA ARG A 599 -13.51 -0.32 15.43
C ARG A 599 -14.01 0.58 16.56
N ARG A 600 -15.26 0.39 17.02
CA ARG A 600 -15.82 1.15 18.15
C ARG A 600 -14.98 1.00 19.41
N ARG A 601 -14.50 -0.22 19.67
CA ARG A 601 -13.62 -0.52 20.80
C ARG A 601 -12.28 0.19 20.68
N TYR A 602 -11.60 0.09 19.53
CA TYR A 602 -10.28 0.68 19.35
C TYR A 602 -10.28 2.20 19.14
N GLY A 603 -11.44 2.80 18.86
CA GLY A 603 -11.62 4.25 18.90
C GLY A 603 -11.70 4.84 20.32
N LYS A 604 -11.68 4.01 21.36
CA LYS A 604 -11.68 4.43 22.78
C LYS A 604 -10.27 4.44 23.36
N LEU A 605 -10.04 5.29 24.35
CA LEU A 605 -8.83 5.23 25.17
C LEU A 605 -8.84 3.95 26.03
N PRO A 606 -7.68 3.36 26.37
CA PRO A 606 -7.64 2.20 27.24
C PRO A 606 -8.34 2.39 28.60
N SER A 607 -8.37 3.61 29.13
CA SER A 607 -9.09 3.95 30.36
C SER A 607 -10.62 4.00 30.23
N GLN A 608 -11.15 4.02 29.01
CA GLN A 608 -12.58 4.07 28.71
C GLN A 608 -13.17 2.69 28.37
N ILE A 609 -12.34 1.66 28.29
CA ILE A 609 -12.76 0.28 28.06
C ILE A 609 -13.39 -0.27 29.34
N GLY A 610 -14.60 -0.79 29.24
CA GLY A 610 -15.32 -1.38 30.37
C GLY A 610 -16.03 -2.70 30.03
N THR A 611 -16.90 -3.15 30.93
CA THR A 611 -17.66 -4.40 30.78
C THR A 611 -18.58 -4.42 29.56
N GLU A 612 -19.19 -3.28 29.21
CA GLU A 612 -20.03 -3.19 28.01
C GLU A 612 -19.25 -3.43 26.71
N ASP A 613 -17.97 -3.03 26.66
CA ASP A 613 -17.09 -3.34 25.51
C ASP A 613 -16.81 -4.83 25.39
N LEU A 614 -16.68 -5.53 26.52
CA LEU A 614 -16.57 -6.99 26.54
C LEU A 614 -17.83 -7.65 26.01
N TYR A 615 -19.01 -7.18 26.46
CA TYR A 615 -20.29 -7.73 26.00
C TYR A 615 -20.55 -7.47 24.53
N GLU A 616 -20.10 -6.32 24.02
CA GLU A 616 -20.16 -6.00 22.60
C GLU A 616 -19.24 -6.90 21.79
N PHE A 617 -18.01 -7.13 22.26
CA PHE A 617 -17.07 -8.06 21.64
C PHE A 617 -17.63 -9.49 21.54
N VAL A 618 -18.18 -10.01 22.64
CA VAL A 618 -18.80 -11.35 22.67
C VAL A 618 -20.00 -11.42 21.72
N ARG A 619 -20.85 -10.39 21.67
CA ARG A 619 -21.97 -10.30 20.70
C ARG A 619 -21.48 -10.33 19.25
N ALA A 620 -20.40 -9.61 18.96
CA ALA A 620 -19.85 -9.50 17.62
C ALA A 620 -19.17 -10.78 17.11
N ALA A 621 -18.83 -11.72 18.01
CA ALA A 621 -18.27 -13.02 17.62
C ALA A 621 -19.31 -13.96 16.97
N ALA A 622 -20.59 -13.59 16.95
CA ALA A 622 -21.67 -14.33 16.29
C ALA A 622 -21.71 -15.82 16.68
N LEU A 623 -21.56 -16.08 17.98
CA LEU A 623 -21.59 -17.42 18.56
C LEU A 623 -22.96 -18.08 18.34
N ASP A 624 -22.97 -19.41 18.25
CA ASP A 624 -24.20 -20.22 18.11
C ASP A 624 -25.11 -20.20 19.35
N PHE A 625 -24.61 -19.64 20.48
CA PHE A 625 -25.36 -19.51 21.73
C PHE A 625 -25.08 -18.17 22.44
N GLU A 626 -25.96 -17.82 23.40
CA GLU A 626 -25.92 -16.51 24.07
C GLU A 626 -24.99 -16.48 25.29
N LEU A 627 -23.69 -16.20 25.07
CA LEU A 627 -22.67 -16.11 26.13
C LEU A 627 -22.76 -14.81 26.97
N VAL A 628 -23.43 -13.75 26.50
CA VAL A 628 -23.49 -12.47 27.23
C VAL A 628 -24.30 -12.58 28.52
N LYS A 629 -25.42 -13.32 28.52
CA LYS A 629 -26.24 -13.51 29.72
C LYS A 629 -25.48 -14.12 30.89
N PRO A 630 -24.78 -15.27 30.74
CA PRO A 630 -24.01 -15.83 31.83
C PRO A 630 -22.84 -14.93 32.24
N LEU A 631 -22.22 -14.21 31.29
CA LEU A 631 -21.14 -13.28 31.59
C LEU A 631 -21.58 -12.10 32.46
N LYS A 632 -22.80 -11.58 32.27
CA LYS A 632 -23.40 -10.56 33.14
C LYS A 632 -23.60 -11.04 34.58
N ARG A 633 -23.84 -12.35 34.78
CA ARG A 633 -24.06 -12.93 36.11
C ARG A 633 -22.79 -13.04 36.96
N VAL A 634 -21.61 -13.01 36.33
CA VAL A 634 -20.32 -13.06 37.05
C VAL A 634 -20.08 -11.78 37.86
N GLY A 635 -20.78 -10.68 37.57
CA GLY A 635 -20.61 -9.43 38.33
C GLY A 635 -19.28 -8.73 38.01
N LEU A 636 -18.91 -8.69 36.72
CA LEU A 636 -17.65 -8.07 36.27
C LEU A 636 -17.58 -6.55 36.53
N GLU A 637 -18.67 -5.91 36.94
CA GLU A 637 -18.76 -4.48 37.22
C GLU A 637 -17.89 -4.05 38.41
N ASP A 638 -17.60 -4.98 39.34
CA ASP A 638 -16.74 -4.74 40.49
C ASP A 638 -15.23 -4.82 40.17
N TYR A 639 -14.89 -5.25 38.95
CA TYR A 639 -13.51 -5.37 38.49
C TYR A 639 -13.13 -4.16 37.64
N ASP A 640 -12.07 -3.47 38.05
CA ASP A 640 -11.49 -2.36 37.28
C ASP A 640 -10.81 -2.95 36.01
N LEU A 641 -11.59 -3.12 34.94
CA LEU A 641 -11.15 -3.68 33.66
C LEU A 641 -10.07 -2.81 33.01
#